data_AF-A0AB39XYQ1-F1
#
_entry.id   AF-A0AB39XYQ1-F1
#
_cell.length_a   1.000
_cell.length_b   1.000
_cell.length_c   1.000
_cell.angle_alpha   90.00
_cell.angle_beta   90.00
_cell.angle_gamma   90.00
#
_symmetry.space_group_name_H-M   'P 1'
#
loop_
_entity.id
_entity.type
_entity.pdbx_description
1 polymer ?
#
loop_
_entity_poly.entity_id
_entity_poly.type
_entity_poly.pdbx_seq_one_letter_code
_entity_poly.pdbx_strand_id
1 'polypeptide(L)'
;MQYEAVRCSLHPASPEVRTPMTHAQLTPAQRRRRRPGSKTGALAAALGVALVLALPGTAAAAPGDPDPAFGSDGRVVTSFPGFAEGHDIARQADGKLVVVGQSEGGFALARYGTNGSLDPAFAGDGTVTSDFGGGSHSANAVAIQPSDGKIVVAGTTEVIAEEGGGCCFFSVARYNPDGSPDTGFGDDGLVRVDEFGGSADGADVAVQPDGKIIAAGKGGGGGFALVRLDTGGNLDPSLGGDGAVVAGFTPASPQDAGGIARGMALQPDGKILSVGYVGNTAFDIGVARYLPNGSLDPAFSGDGMVTADFGGTEFGNAVAVQPDGKIVAAGSRDTGVALLRYNANGSPDTGFGTGGRTSVSFPGDRGTANAMALQQNGKIVLAGQADDPNSSEANDFGLVRFNANGTVDTGFGGDGFVVTGFGDFDEARGVLVQPDGNIVAAGYGAGHAFALARYEGGDGTPPPPPPARADLSVTKSGTATVSIGDRASYTVTVSNSAASTATATGVTLTDTLSGAGAGLTSAAASQGTCTTTATGANCALGSLAPGASATVTVTAEPRATGTLTNTANVSASQQDPSTTDNQATATTSVNNARGCTIVGTTGADTLTGGYGNDVICALGGNDTVRASYGNDTVHGGYGNDDIDGGFGDDSLNGGPGNDTLTGNYGNDRLTTTDAVSGNDTANGSAGTDTCTTDPGDIRISCP
;
A
#
# COMPACT_ATOMS: atom_id res chain seq x y z
N MET A 1 -13.84 -28.35 -71.29
CA MET A 1 -12.55 -28.13 -71.96
C MET A 1 -11.50 -28.15 -70.86
N GLN A 2 -10.90 -29.27 -70.44
CA GLN A 2 -10.09 -30.29 -71.15
C GLN A 2 -8.69 -29.82 -71.56
N TYR A 3 -7.68 -30.39 -70.88
CA TYR A 3 -6.30 -30.72 -71.31
C TYR A 3 -5.39 -29.54 -71.77
N GLU A 4 -4.06 -29.62 -71.75
CA GLU A 4 -3.14 -30.75 -71.47
C GLU A 4 -1.85 -30.29 -70.75
N ALA A 5 -1.03 -31.23 -70.26
CA ALA A 5 0.32 -30.98 -69.76
C ALA A 5 1.34 -31.89 -70.49
N VAL A 6 2.56 -31.41 -70.73
CA VAL A 6 3.60 -32.17 -71.46
C VAL A 6 4.93 -32.19 -70.70
N ARG A 7 5.54 -33.36 -70.59
CA ARG A 7 6.93 -33.59 -70.13
C ARG A 7 7.73 -34.29 -71.24
N CYS A 8 8.97 -33.86 -71.48
CA CYS A 8 10.17 -34.69 -71.77
C CYS A 8 11.35 -33.81 -72.27
N SER A 9 12.60 -34.26 -72.40
CA SER A 9 13.53 -35.04 -71.53
C SER A 9 14.88 -35.25 -72.27
N LEU A 10 15.96 -35.60 -71.55
CA LEU A 10 17.28 -36.15 -72.02
C LEU A 10 18.21 -35.20 -72.83
N HIS A 11 19.39 -34.76 -72.34
CA HIS A 11 20.72 -35.45 -72.25
C HIS A 11 21.32 -35.97 -73.59
N PRO A 12 22.63 -35.78 -73.87
CA PRO A 12 23.79 -36.30 -73.07
C PRO A 12 24.84 -35.20 -72.70
N ALA A 13 25.85 -35.35 -71.81
CA ALA A 13 26.84 -36.41 -71.48
C ALA A 13 27.91 -36.64 -72.60
N SER A 14 29.22 -36.89 -72.38
CA SER A 14 30.12 -37.12 -71.21
C SER A 14 31.61 -37.06 -71.70
N PRO A 15 32.70 -37.51 -71.02
CA PRO A 15 33.01 -37.80 -69.59
C PRO A 15 34.30 -37.00 -69.16
N GLU A 16 35.41 -37.51 -68.56
CA GLU A 16 35.64 -38.05 -67.19
C GLU A 16 36.65 -37.09 -66.44
N VAL A 17 37.69 -37.39 -65.61
CA VAL A 17 38.48 -38.59 -65.27
C VAL A 17 38.91 -38.65 -63.78
N ARG A 18 38.92 -39.87 -63.23
CA ARG A 18 39.48 -40.39 -61.95
C ARG A 18 40.93 -39.95 -61.61
N THR A 19 41.33 -39.46 -60.40
CA THR A 19 41.50 -40.08 -59.02
C THR A 19 42.64 -41.13 -58.89
N PRO A 20 43.19 -41.53 -57.70
CA PRO A 20 43.16 -41.01 -56.29
C PRO A 20 44.53 -41.11 -55.51
N MET A 21 44.52 -41.02 -54.15
CA MET A 21 45.47 -41.57 -53.14
C MET A 21 46.83 -40.83 -52.84
N THR A 22 47.48 -40.88 -51.66
CA THR A 22 47.19 -41.40 -50.28
C THR A 22 48.17 -40.86 -49.19
N HIS A 23 47.73 -40.86 -47.92
CA HIS A 23 48.46 -41.02 -46.63
C HIS A 23 49.63 -40.10 -46.19
N ALA A 24 49.75 -39.98 -44.85
CA ALA A 24 50.66 -39.11 -44.09
C ALA A 24 51.82 -39.88 -43.41
N GLN A 25 52.85 -39.16 -42.92
CA GLN A 25 53.64 -39.56 -41.74
C GLN A 25 54.43 -38.39 -41.08
N LEU A 26 55.29 -38.68 -40.09
CA LEU A 26 55.67 -37.80 -38.97
C LEU A 26 57.19 -37.52 -38.82
N THR A 27 57.53 -36.41 -38.12
CA THR A 27 58.78 -36.18 -37.30
C THR A 27 60.16 -36.13 -38.01
N PRO A 28 61.30 -35.77 -37.34
CA PRO A 28 61.52 -35.05 -36.06
C PRO A 28 62.54 -33.86 -36.11
N ALA A 29 62.68 -33.19 -34.96
CA ALA A 29 63.53 -32.04 -34.61
C ALA A 29 65.08 -32.16 -34.79
N GLN A 30 65.77 -31.00 -34.71
CA GLN A 30 67.19 -30.88 -34.32
C GLN A 30 67.47 -29.77 -33.27
N ARG A 31 68.58 -29.93 -32.54
CA ARG A 31 69.10 -29.02 -31.46
C ARG A 31 70.53 -28.58 -31.78
N ARG A 32 70.96 -27.36 -31.36
CA ARG A 32 72.32 -26.90 -30.90
C ARG A 32 72.44 -25.35 -31.02
N ARG A 33 73.24 -24.58 -30.24
CA ARG A 33 73.98 -24.80 -28.97
C ARG A 33 74.37 -23.44 -28.29
N ARG A 34 74.33 -23.42 -26.95
CA ARG A 34 74.85 -22.43 -25.95
C ARG A 34 75.99 -21.45 -26.33
N ARG A 35 76.00 -20.25 -25.70
CA ARG A 35 77.02 -19.79 -24.68
C ARG A 35 76.47 -18.60 -23.82
N PRO A 36 77.12 -18.17 -22.69
CA PRO A 36 76.37 -17.73 -21.49
C PRO A 36 76.77 -16.40 -20.79
N GLY A 37 75.92 -15.95 -19.86
CA GLY A 37 76.13 -14.89 -18.84
C GLY A 37 74.83 -14.11 -18.58
N SER A 38 74.46 -13.65 -17.37
CA SER A 38 75.05 -13.77 -16.02
C SER A 38 73.93 -13.76 -14.93
N LYS A 39 74.31 -13.80 -13.63
CA LYS A 39 73.41 -13.84 -12.44
C LYS A 39 72.56 -12.54 -12.36
N THR A 40 71.31 -12.49 -11.89
CA THR A 40 70.70 -12.96 -10.61
C THR A 40 69.25 -13.47 -10.81
N GLY A 41 68.48 -13.99 -9.86
CA GLY A 41 68.73 -14.34 -8.44
C GLY A 41 67.50 -14.11 -7.53
N ALA A 42 66.51 -15.00 -7.59
CA ALA A 42 65.35 -15.04 -6.68
C ALA A 42 64.87 -16.50 -6.50
N LEU A 43 64.30 -16.84 -5.34
CA LEU A 43 63.67 -18.15 -5.11
C LEU A 43 62.19 -18.10 -5.52
N ALA A 44 61.74 -19.11 -6.27
CA ALA A 44 60.32 -19.35 -6.52
C ALA A 44 59.87 -20.59 -5.72
N ALA A 45 58.87 -20.42 -4.85
CA ALA A 45 58.21 -21.53 -4.18
C ALA A 45 57.22 -22.19 -5.15
N ALA A 46 57.28 -23.52 -5.28
CA ALA A 46 56.39 -24.27 -6.16
C ALA A 46 55.08 -24.62 -5.43
N LEU A 47 53.99 -23.91 -5.75
CA LEU A 47 52.64 -24.44 -5.54
C LEU A 47 52.24 -25.26 -6.77
N GLY A 48 51.98 -26.55 -6.57
CA GLY A 48 51.35 -27.38 -7.59
C GLY A 48 49.86 -27.07 -7.67
N VAL A 49 49.44 -26.41 -8.75
CA VAL A 49 48.01 -26.21 -9.03
C VAL A 49 47.41 -27.55 -9.47
N ALA A 50 46.57 -28.14 -8.61
CA ALA A 50 45.73 -29.25 -9.01
C ALA A 50 44.61 -28.73 -9.92
N LEU A 51 44.63 -29.13 -11.20
CA LEU A 51 43.56 -28.80 -12.14
C LEU A 51 42.31 -29.62 -11.79
N VAL A 52 41.48 -29.09 -10.89
CA VAL A 52 40.14 -29.61 -10.64
C VAL A 52 39.30 -29.31 -11.88
N LEU A 53 39.04 -30.35 -12.68
CA LEU A 53 38.00 -30.31 -13.71
C LEU A 53 36.65 -30.22 -13.00
N ALA A 54 36.19 -28.99 -12.75
CA ALA A 54 34.80 -28.74 -12.44
C ALA A 54 33.97 -29.24 -13.63
N LEU A 55 33.02 -30.14 -13.37
CA LEU A 55 31.90 -30.35 -14.28
C LEU A 55 31.21 -28.99 -14.46
N PRO A 56 30.75 -28.62 -15.67
CA PRO A 56 29.88 -27.48 -15.80
C PRO A 56 28.60 -27.79 -15.03
N GLY A 57 28.45 -27.17 -13.86
CA GLY A 57 27.13 -26.98 -13.27
C GLY A 57 26.28 -26.20 -14.28
N THR A 58 24.97 -26.44 -14.28
CA THR A 58 24.02 -25.57 -14.97
C THR A 58 24.34 -24.12 -14.58
N ALA A 59 24.67 -23.29 -15.56
CA ALA A 59 24.83 -21.86 -15.31
C ALA A 59 23.52 -21.35 -14.68
N ALA A 60 23.61 -20.58 -13.59
CA ALA A 60 22.45 -19.86 -13.12
C ALA A 60 22.04 -18.89 -14.22
N ALA A 61 20.74 -18.85 -14.53
CA ALA A 61 20.20 -17.98 -15.56
C ALA A 61 20.54 -16.51 -15.23
N ALA A 62 20.99 -15.78 -16.24
CA ALA A 62 21.38 -14.39 -16.12
C ALA A 62 20.15 -13.48 -16.16
N PRO A 63 20.22 -12.24 -15.62
CA PRO A 63 19.09 -11.33 -15.70
C PRO A 63 18.75 -11.02 -17.17
N GLY A 64 17.49 -11.21 -17.55
CA GLY A 64 17.04 -11.10 -18.94
C GLY A 64 17.04 -12.41 -19.74
N ASP A 65 17.60 -13.51 -19.21
CA ASP A 65 17.34 -14.84 -19.77
C ASP A 65 15.84 -15.19 -19.61
N PRO A 66 15.19 -15.84 -20.59
CA PRO A 66 13.83 -16.35 -20.42
C PRO A 66 13.76 -17.44 -19.33
N ASP A 67 12.73 -17.39 -18.48
CA ASP A 67 12.54 -18.37 -17.40
C ASP A 67 11.95 -19.70 -17.92
N PRO A 68 12.70 -20.81 -17.94
CA PRO A 68 12.20 -22.09 -18.46
C PRO A 68 11.10 -22.73 -17.60
N ALA A 69 10.76 -22.18 -16.42
CA ALA A 69 9.61 -22.60 -15.61
C ALA A 69 8.30 -21.88 -15.96
N PHE A 70 8.31 -20.96 -16.94
CA PHE A 70 7.12 -20.26 -17.44
C PHE A 70 6.74 -20.76 -18.85
N GLY A 71 5.52 -21.28 -18.99
CA GLY A 71 4.97 -21.74 -20.27
C GLY A 71 5.82 -22.85 -20.92
N SER A 72 6.25 -22.62 -22.15
CA SER A 72 7.28 -23.38 -22.86
C SER A 72 8.49 -22.48 -23.10
N ASP A 73 9.63 -22.84 -22.52
CA ASP A 73 10.92 -22.12 -22.68
C ASP A 73 10.82 -20.59 -22.42
N GLY A 74 10.06 -20.20 -21.40
CA GLY A 74 9.82 -18.80 -21.01
C GLY A 74 8.67 -18.09 -21.71
N ARG A 75 7.95 -18.78 -22.62
CA ARG A 75 6.98 -18.18 -23.54
C ARG A 75 5.61 -18.86 -23.45
N VAL A 76 4.55 -18.07 -23.63
CA VAL A 76 3.15 -18.51 -23.71
C VAL A 76 2.49 -17.85 -24.92
N VAL A 77 1.69 -18.61 -25.68
CA VAL A 77 0.80 -18.09 -26.74
C VAL A 77 -0.61 -18.61 -26.48
N THR A 78 -1.60 -17.73 -26.59
CA THR A 78 -3.03 -18.04 -26.38
C THR A 78 -3.84 -17.51 -27.56
N SER A 79 -4.28 -18.42 -28.43
CA SER A 79 -5.16 -18.09 -29.56
C SER A 79 -6.62 -17.95 -29.11
N PHE A 80 -7.29 -16.95 -29.64
CA PHE A 80 -8.74 -16.78 -29.56
C PHE A 80 -9.39 -17.23 -30.89
N PRO A 81 -10.73 -17.30 -30.99
CA PRO A 81 -11.40 -17.37 -32.28
C PRO A 81 -11.16 -16.07 -33.07
N GLY A 82 -10.64 -16.17 -34.29
CA GLY A 82 -10.29 -15.00 -35.11
C GLY A 82 -8.90 -14.44 -34.77
N PHE A 83 -8.71 -13.14 -34.96
CA PHE A 83 -7.56 -12.41 -34.43
C PHE A 83 -7.79 -11.98 -32.97
N ALA A 84 -6.71 -11.88 -32.18
CA ALA A 84 -6.70 -11.21 -30.89
C ALA A 84 -5.33 -10.60 -30.53
N GLU A 85 -5.35 -9.39 -29.97
CA GLU A 85 -4.14 -8.63 -29.63
C GLU A 85 -4.14 -8.25 -28.15
N GLY A 86 -3.17 -8.75 -27.38
CA GLY A 86 -2.98 -8.39 -25.98
C GLY A 86 -2.36 -7.00 -25.85
N HIS A 87 -2.92 -6.16 -24.98
CA HIS A 87 -2.54 -4.76 -24.81
C HIS A 87 -1.91 -4.48 -23.44
N ASP A 88 -2.39 -5.10 -22.35
CA ASP A 88 -1.86 -4.85 -21.01
C ASP A 88 -1.98 -6.07 -20.08
N ILE A 89 -1.23 -6.07 -18.97
CA ILE A 89 -1.13 -7.15 -17.99
C ILE A 89 -1.15 -6.66 -16.54
N ALA A 90 -2.03 -7.25 -15.73
CA ALA A 90 -2.05 -7.06 -14.28
C ALA A 90 -1.86 -8.37 -13.51
N ARG A 91 -1.39 -8.26 -12.26
CA ARG A 91 -1.19 -9.40 -11.34
C ARG A 91 -2.21 -9.39 -10.21
N GLN A 92 -3.00 -10.46 -10.08
CA GLN A 92 -3.90 -10.67 -8.94
C GLN A 92 -3.12 -11.02 -7.66
N ALA A 93 -3.73 -10.82 -6.49
CA ALA A 93 -3.06 -10.98 -5.19
C ALA A 93 -2.40 -12.37 -5.00
N ASP A 94 -3.09 -13.43 -5.45
CA ASP A 94 -2.65 -14.83 -5.42
C ASP A 94 -1.46 -15.15 -6.33
N GLY A 95 -1.08 -14.22 -7.22
CA GLY A 95 0.02 -14.37 -8.17
C GLY A 95 -0.40 -14.71 -9.59
N LYS A 96 -1.69 -14.94 -9.86
CA LYS A 96 -2.18 -15.09 -11.24
C LYS A 96 -1.99 -13.80 -12.04
N LEU A 97 -1.88 -13.96 -13.35
CA LEU A 97 -1.70 -12.89 -14.31
C LEU A 97 -2.95 -12.78 -15.18
N VAL A 98 -3.49 -11.58 -15.36
CA VAL A 98 -4.60 -11.29 -16.27
C VAL A 98 -4.06 -10.40 -17.38
N VAL A 99 -4.18 -10.84 -18.62
CA VAL A 99 -3.90 -10.04 -19.82
C VAL A 99 -5.23 -9.61 -20.43
N VAL A 100 -5.31 -8.36 -20.90
CA VAL A 100 -6.48 -7.82 -21.60
C VAL A 100 -6.09 -7.29 -22.97
N GLY A 101 -7.07 -7.18 -23.88
CA GLY A 101 -6.84 -6.74 -25.25
C GLY A 101 -8.09 -6.77 -26.12
N GLN A 102 -7.89 -6.81 -27.44
CA GLN A 102 -8.97 -6.87 -28.43
C GLN A 102 -9.07 -8.25 -29.11
N SER A 103 -10.24 -8.56 -29.68
CA SER A 103 -10.50 -9.72 -30.54
C SER A 103 -11.68 -9.47 -31.47
N GLU A 104 -11.93 -10.39 -32.42
CA GLU A 104 -13.19 -10.41 -33.20
C GLU A 104 -14.46 -10.47 -32.32
N GLY A 105 -14.34 -10.98 -31.08
CA GLY A 105 -15.42 -11.05 -30.09
C GLY A 105 -15.48 -9.87 -29.13
N GLY A 106 -14.85 -8.74 -29.45
CA GLY A 106 -14.79 -7.54 -28.61
C GLY A 106 -13.66 -7.57 -27.58
N PHE A 107 -13.90 -7.08 -26.36
CA PHE A 107 -12.91 -7.07 -25.27
C PHE A 107 -12.48 -8.50 -24.94
N ALA A 108 -11.19 -8.79 -25.12
CA ALA A 108 -10.59 -10.09 -24.82
C ALA A 108 -9.84 -10.05 -23.48
N LEU A 109 -10.02 -11.09 -22.66
CA LEU A 109 -9.25 -11.29 -21.43
C LEU A 109 -8.78 -12.75 -21.35
N ALA A 110 -7.58 -12.97 -20.82
CA ALA A 110 -7.07 -14.31 -20.51
C ALA A 110 -6.39 -14.31 -19.14
N ARG A 111 -6.62 -15.36 -18.33
CA ARG A 111 -5.95 -15.54 -17.03
C ARG A 111 -5.00 -16.72 -17.01
N TYR A 112 -3.82 -16.50 -16.41
CA TYR A 112 -2.73 -17.47 -16.31
C TYR A 112 -2.35 -17.72 -14.85
N GLY A 113 -1.93 -18.95 -14.57
CA GLY A 113 -1.25 -19.31 -13.33
C GLY A 113 0.15 -18.71 -13.22
N THR A 114 0.78 -18.86 -12.04
CA THR A 114 2.14 -18.37 -11.74
C THR A 114 3.26 -19.02 -12.58
N ASN A 115 2.93 -20.06 -13.34
CA ASN A 115 3.75 -20.81 -14.28
C ASN A 115 3.40 -20.53 -15.76
N GLY A 116 2.51 -19.57 -16.04
CA GLY A 116 2.08 -19.23 -17.40
C GLY A 116 1.07 -20.19 -18.04
N SER A 117 0.64 -21.27 -17.36
CA SER A 117 -0.46 -22.09 -17.89
C SER A 117 -1.80 -21.37 -17.71
N LEU A 118 -2.61 -21.36 -18.76
CA LEU A 118 -3.98 -20.83 -18.78
C LEU A 118 -4.83 -21.42 -17.64
N ASP A 119 -5.64 -20.60 -16.96
CA ASP A 119 -6.36 -20.96 -15.73
C ASP A 119 -7.83 -21.34 -15.99
N PRO A 120 -8.21 -22.63 -16.02
CA PRO A 120 -9.59 -23.06 -16.31
C PRO A 120 -10.60 -22.66 -15.22
N ALA A 121 -10.17 -22.11 -14.08
CA ALA A 121 -11.06 -21.51 -13.09
C ALA A 121 -11.48 -20.07 -13.44
N PHE A 122 -11.09 -19.55 -14.60
CA PHE A 122 -11.56 -18.30 -15.20
C PHE A 122 -12.45 -18.65 -16.41
N ALA A 123 -13.74 -18.31 -16.37
CA ALA A 123 -14.77 -18.62 -17.38
C ALA A 123 -14.98 -20.10 -17.80
N GLY A 124 -14.12 -21.03 -17.37
CA GLY A 124 -14.19 -22.48 -17.64
C GLY A 124 -13.07 -23.01 -18.56
N ASP A 125 -12.50 -22.16 -19.40
CA ASP A 125 -11.33 -22.48 -20.25
C ASP A 125 -10.11 -21.56 -20.03
N GLY A 126 -10.30 -20.44 -19.34
CA GLY A 126 -9.27 -19.44 -19.04
C GLY A 126 -9.34 -18.16 -19.87
N THR A 127 -10.30 -18.05 -20.80
CA THR A 127 -10.50 -16.89 -21.70
C THR A 127 -11.90 -16.30 -21.60
N VAL A 128 -12.01 -15.00 -21.91
CA VAL A 128 -13.29 -14.26 -22.00
C VAL A 128 -13.25 -13.36 -23.24
N THR A 129 -14.37 -13.28 -23.95
CA THR A 129 -14.63 -12.29 -25.01
C THR A 129 -15.97 -11.62 -24.75
N SER A 130 -16.00 -10.28 -24.70
CA SER A 130 -17.22 -9.50 -24.46
C SER A 130 -17.46 -8.45 -25.55
N ASP A 131 -18.55 -8.64 -26.30
CA ASP A 131 -19.09 -7.66 -27.24
C ASP A 131 -20.03 -6.68 -26.50
N PHE A 132 -19.83 -5.39 -26.73
CA PHE A 132 -20.62 -4.29 -26.17
C PHE A 132 -21.27 -3.39 -27.24
N GLY A 133 -21.48 -3.87 -28.47
CA GLY A 133 -22.19 -3.08 -29.50
C GLY A 133 -22.04 -3.50 -30.97
N GLY A 134 -21.42 -4.65 -31.27
CA GLY A 134 -21.20 -5.17 -32.62
C GLY A 134 -20.19 -4.38 -33.48
N GLY A 135 -19.53 -3.37 -32.92
CA GLY A 135 -18.48 -2.58 -33.56
C GLY A 135 -17.06 -3.06 -33.21
N SER A 136 -16.06 -2.19 -33.39
CA SER A 136 -14.70 -2.41 -32.89
C SER A 136 -14.58 -2.10 -31.39
N HIS A 137 -13.94 -2.98 -30.62
CA HIS A 137 -13.70 -2.78 -29.19
C HIS A 137 -12.23 -3.05 -28.85
N SER A 138 -11.60 -2.14 -28.11
CA SER A 138 -10.22 -2.28 -27.67
C SER A 138 -10.11 -2.06 -26.16
N ALA A 139 -9.86 -3.13 -25.41
CA ALA A 139 -9.39 -3.02 -24.03
C ALA A 139 -7.91 -2.60 -24.06
N ASN A 140 -7.57 -1.49 -23.41
CA ASN A 140 -6.25 -0.87 -23.53
C ASN A 140 -5.39 -1.01 -22.26
N ALA A 141 -6.01 -1.05 -21.08
CA ALA A 141 -5.32 -1.23 -19.80
C ALA A 141 -6.18 -1.99 -18.77
N VAL A 142 -5.53 -2.60 -17.77
CA VAL A 142 -6.16 -3.40 -16.71
C VAL A 142 -5.62 -3.08 -15.31
N ALA A 143 -6.54 -2.91 -14.36
CA ALA A 143 -6.24 -2.82 -12.94
C ALA A 143 -7.03 -3.86 -12.13
N ILE A 144 -6.46 -4.32 -11.02
CA ILE A 144 -7.12 -5.23 -10.07
C ILE A 144 -7.56 -4.44 -8.84
N GLN A 145 -8.83 -4.52 -8.45
CA GLN A 145 -9.30 -3.93 -7.18
C GLN A 145 -8.68 -4.69 -5.99
N PRO A 146 -7.89 -4.05 -5.10
CA PRO A 146 -7.19 -4.77 -4.03
C PRO A 146 -8.10 -5.37 -2.95
N SER A 147 -9.35 -4.90 -2.87
CA SER A 147 -10.34 -5.27 -1.85
C SER A 147 -11.01 -6.62 -2.07
N ASP A 148 -11.27 -6.98 -3.33
CA ASP A 148 -12.07 -8.15 -3.72
C ASP A 148 -11.51 -8.90 -4.95
N GLY A 149 -10.46 -8.39 -5.58
CA GLY A 149 -9.80 -9.01 -6.73
C GLY A 149 -10.51 -8.80 -8.06
N LYS A 150 -11.55 -7.95 -8.14
CA LYS A 150 -12.24 -7.62 -9.39
C LYS A 150 -11.28 -7.01 -10.42
N ILE A 151 -11.56 -7.27 -11.69
CA ILE A 151 -10.73 -6.86 -12.83
C ILE A 151 -11.43 -5.67 -13.48
N VAL A 152 -10.77 -4.51 -13.48
CA VAL A 152 -11.24 -3.26 -14.09
C VAL A 152 -10.46 -3.03 -15.37
N VAL A 153 -11.15 -2.69 -16.45
CA VAL A 153 -10.57 -2.55 -17.79
C VAL A 153 -10.98 -1.21 -18.38
N ALA A 154 -10.04 -0.36 -18.77
CA ALA A 154 -10.33 0.81 -19.59
C ALA A 154 -10.04 0.54 -21.06
N GLY A 155 -10.79 1.21 -21.93
CA GLY A 155 -10.69 1.01 -23.37
C GLY A 155 -11.62 1.90 -24.18
N THR A 156 -11.80 1.49 -25.43
CA THR A 156 -12.71 2.12 -26.39
C THR A 156 -13.74 1.12 -26.86
N THR A 157 -15.02 1.51 -26.94
CA THR A 157 -16.10 0.70 -27.53
C THR A 157 -16.81 1.42 -28.67
N GLU A 158 -17.35 0.67 -29.62
CA GLU A 158 -18.15 1.16 -30.75
C GLU A 158 -19.51 0.45 -30.78
N VAL A 159 -20.55 1.19 -31.15
CA VAL A 159 -21.93 0.70 -31.32
C VAL A 159 -22.36 0.92 -32.76
N ILE A 160 -22.84 -0.13 -33.43
CA ILE A 160 -23.24 -0.05 -34.85
C ILE A 160 -24.55 0.72 -35.07
N ALA A 161 -24.64 1.37 -36.25
CA ALA A 161 -25.52 2.52 -36.44
C ALA A 161 -27.05 2.26 -36.47
N GLU A 162 -27.53 1.01 -36.47
CA GLU A 162 -28.99 0.75 -36.52
C GLU A 162 -29.72 1.11 -35.21
N GLU A 163 -29.02 1.18 -34.08
CA GLU A 163 -29.55 1.74 -32.81
C GLU A 163 -29.20 3.23 -32.62
N GLY A 164 -28.71 3.91 -33.67
CA GLY A 164 -28.27 5.31 -33.63
C GLY A 164 -26.81 5.50 -33.23
N GLY A 165 -26.02 4.43 -33.19
CA GLY A 165 -24.62 4.43 -32.76
C GLY A 165 -23.64 5.16 -33.69
N GLY A 166 -22.49 5.50 -33.12
CA GLY A 166 -21.31 6.02 -33.82
C GLY A 166 -20.05 5.80 -32.98
N CYS A 167 -18.88 5.77 -33.62
CA CYS A 167 -17.59 5.62 -32.93
C CYS A 167 -17.12 6.97 -32.34
N CYS A 168 -16.48 7.04 -31.18
CA CYS A 168 -16.02 5.96 -30.31
C CYS A 168 -16.20 6.39 -28.84
N PHE A 169 -16.46 5.45 -27.94
CA PHE A 169 -16.77 5.75 -26.54
C PHE A 169 -15.62 5.40 -25.60
N PHE A 170 -15.17 6.37 -24.80
CA PHE A 170 -14.33 6.11 -23.64
C PHE A 170 -15.12 5.20 -22.71
N SER A 171 -14.57 4.03 -22.43
CA SER A 171 -15.29 2.96 -21.75
C SER A 171 -14.48 2.37 -20.60
N VAL A 172 -15.17 2.03 -19.51
CA VAL A 172 -14.63 1.27 -18.38
C VAL A 172 -15.53 0.06 -18.15
N ALA A 173 -14.99 -1.14 -18.27
CA ALA A 173 -15.69 -2.39 -17.95
C ALA A 173 -15.18 -2.98 -16.63
N ARG A 174 -16.01 -3.78 -15.95
CA ARG A 174 -15.58 -4.54 -14.76
C ARG A 174 -16.05 -5.99 -14.80
N TYR A 175 -15.15 -6.88 -14.40
CA TYR A 175 -15.35 -8.32 -14.31
C TYR A 175 -15.10 -8.81 -12.88
N ASN A 176 -15.81 -9.86 -12.49
CA ASN A 176 -15.60 -10.59 -11.26
C ASN A 176 -14.29 -11.40 -11.31
N PRO A 177 -13.76 -11.86 -10.17
CA PRO A 177 -12.55 -12.69 -10.12
C PRO A 177 -12.66 -14.06 -10.81
N ASP A 178 -13.83 -14.45 -11.32
CA ASP A 178 -14.04 -15.67 -12.13
C ASP A 178 -14.13 -15.38 -13.64
N GLY A 179 -14.07 -14.11 -14.07
CA GLY A 179 -14.17 -13.69 -15.46
C GLY A 179 -15.59 -13.35 -15.94
N SER A 180 -16.62 -13.56 -15.11
CA SER A 180 -17.97 -13.08 -15.43
C SER A 180 -18.05 -11.54 -15.39
N PRO A 181 -18.80 -10.87 -16.27
CA PRO A 181 -19.09 -9.44 -16.14
C PRO A 181 -19.75 -9.11 -14.79
N ASP A 182 -19.36 -7.99 -14.19
CA ASP A 182 -19.94 -7.54 -12.92
C ASP A 182 -21.20 -6.71 -13.16
N THR A 183 -22.36 -7.36 -13.25
CA THR A 183 -23.66 -6.71 -13.48
C THR A 183 -24.12 -5.78 -12.34
N GLY A 184 -23.29 -5.58 -11.30
CA GLY A 184 -23.43 -4.52 -10.29
C GLY A 184 -22.59 -3.27 -10.58
N PHE A 185 -22.03 -3.13 -11.79
CA PHE A 185 -21.20 -2.00 -12.22
C PHE A 185 -21.75 -1.37 -13.50
N GLY A 186 -22.15 -0.10 -13.43
CA GLY A 186 -22.69 0.62 -14.58
C GLY A 186 -23.92 -0.06 -15.21
N ASP A 187 -23.90 -0.21 -16.52
CA ASP A 187 -24.88 -0.92 -17.34
C ASP A 187 -24.36 -2.34 -17.64
N ASP A 188 -24.87 -3.34 -16.93
CA ASP A 188 -24.50 -4.77 -16.99
C ASP A 188 -22.98 -5.10 -17.03
N GLY A 189 -22.15 -4.26 -16.38
CA GLY A 189 -20.70 -4.42 -16.28
C GLY A 189 -19.89 -3.38 -17.07
N LEU A 190 -20.54 -2.43 -17.76
CA LEU A 190 -19.90 -1.40 -18.57
C LEU A 190 -20.34 0.02 -18.15
N VAL A 191 -19.40 0.96 -18.17
CA VAL A 191 -19.66 2.40 -18.17
C VAL A 191 -19.09 3.00 -19.46
N ARG A 192 -19.90 3.74 -20.21
CA ARG A 192 -19.45 4.64 -21.29
C ARG A 192 -19.52 6.08 -20.78
N VAL A 193 -18.58 6.93 -21.19
CA VAL A 193 -18.41 8.30 -20.67
C VAL A 193 -18.71 9.31 -21.78
N ASP A 194 -19.89 9.95 -21.71
CA ASP A 194 -20.38 10.89 -22.73
C ASP A 194 -19.93 12.33 -22.46
N GLU A 195 -19.51 12.62 -21.23
CA GLU A 195 -19.10 13.94 -20.71
C GLU A 195 -17.94 14.57 -21.50
N PHE A 196 -17.16 13.76 -22.23
CA PHE A 196 -16.07 14.20 -23.09
C PHE A 196 -16.52 14.83 -24.41
N GLY A 197 -17.82 14.86 -24.71
CA GLY A 197 -18.41 15.71 -25.76
C GLY A 197 -18.11 15.32 -27.21
N GLY A 198 -17.74 14.07 -27.45
CA GLY A 198 -17.40 13.54 -28.79
C GLY A 198 -16.63 12.23 -28.71
N SER A 199 -16.05 11.78 -29.83
CA SER A 199 -15.30 10.52 -29.92
C SER A 199 -14.09 10.50 -28.97
N ALA A 200 -14.20 9.72 -27.91
CA ALA A 200 -13.26 9.66 -26.79
C ALA A 200 -12.71 8.23 -26.64
N ASP A 201 -11.50 8.10 -26.09
CA ASP A 201 -10.78 6.82 -26.00
C ASP A 201 -10.22 6.65 -24.59
N GLY A 202 -10.54 5.53 -23.94
CA GLY A 202 -9.93 5.15 -22.66
C GLY A 202 -8.60 4.44 -22.89
N ALA A 203 -7.51 4.92 -22.29
CA ALA A 203 -6.16 4.42 -22.53
C ALA A 203 -5.55 3.69 -21.32
N ASP A 204 -5.69 4.24 -20.11
CA ASP A 204 -5.11 3.68 -18.88
C ASP A 204 -6.10 3.71 -17.69
N VAL A 205 -5.94 2.84 -16.70
CA VAL A 205 -6.82 2.68 -15.53
C VAL A 205 -6.07 2.36 -14.24
N ALA A 206 -6.50 2.97 -13.13
CA ALA A 206 -5.99 2.70 -11.80
C ALA A 206 -7.12 2.61 -10.78
N VAL A 207 -6.88 1.89 -9.68
CA VAL A 207 -7.78 1.81 -8.52
C VAL A 207 -7.18 2.62 -7.38
N GLN A 208 -7.95 3.55 -6.83
CA GLN A 208 -7.56 4.38 -5.70
C GLN A 208 -7.68 3.62 -4.36
N PRO A 209 -6.98 4.04 -3.29
CA PRO A 209 -7.02 3.35 -2.00
C PRO A 209 -8.39 3.30 -1.31
N ASP A 210 -9.33 4.18 -1.71
CA ASP A 210 -10.74 4.16 -1.27
C ASP A 210 -11.64 3.24 -2.12
N GLY A 211 -11.04 2.46 -3.03
CA GLY A 211 -11.72 1.51 -3.92
C GLY A 211 -12.28 2.12 -5.19
N LYS A 212 -12.23 3.44 -5.36
CA LYS A 212 -12.71 4.13 -6.57
C LYS A 212 -11.84 3.81 -7.78
N ILE A 213 -12.43 3.91 -8.95
CA ILE A 213 -11.74 3.69 -10.23
C ILE A 213 -11.46 5.06 -10.85
N ILE A 214 -10.28 5.22 -11.41
CA ILE A 214 -9.94 6.37 -12.25
C ILE A 214 -9.32 5.87 -13.54
N ALA A 215 -9.67 6.49 -14.66
CA ALA A 215 -9.13 6.17 -15.98
C ALA A 215 -8.72 7.44 -16.72
N ALA A 216 -7.71 7.30 -17.60
CA ALA A 216 -7.14 8.38 -18.40
C ALA A 216 -7.19 8.07 -19.90
N GLY A 217 -7.17 9.10 -20.75
CA GLY A 217 -7.19 8.92 -22.21
C GLY A 217 -7.42 10.21 -23.00
N LYS A 218 -8.16 10.11 -24.10
CA LYS A 218 -8.46 11.22 -25.04
C LYS A 218 -9.90 11.71 -24.89
N GLY A 219 -10.08 13.03 -24.77
CA GLY A 219 -11.40 13.67 -24.84
C GLY A 219 -11.90 13.87 -26.28
N GLY A 220 -13.20 14.15 -26.44
CA GLY A 220 -13.86 14.25 -27.76
C GLY A 220 -13.31 15.34 -28.69
N GLY A 221 -12.75 16.41 -28.13
CA GLY A 221 -12.04 17.47 -28.86
C GLY A 221 -10.51 17.34 -28.86
N GLY A 222 -9.97 16.22 -28.36
CA GLY A 222 -8.55 16.11 -27.99
C GLY A 222 -8.21 16.80 -26.66
N GLY A 223 -6.99 16.56 -26.18
CA GLY A 223 -6.57 16.90 -24.82
C GLY A 223 -6.70 15.71 -23.88
N PHE A 224 -5.95 15.76 -22.78
CA PHE A 224 -5.89 14.68 -21.80
C PHE A 224 -7.21 14.65 -21.02
N ALA A 225 -7.89 13.50 -21.07
CA ALA A 225 -9.14 13.24 -20.39
C ALA A 225 -8.94 12.34 -19.17
N LEU A 226 -9.67 12.63 -18.10
CA LEU A 226 -9.77 11.81 -16.89
C LEU A 226 -11.25 11.58 -16.54
N VAL A 227 -11.59 10.37 -16.11
CA VAL A 227 -12.89 10.03 -15.50
C VAL A 227 -12.67 9.34 -14.17
N ARG A 228 -13.49 9.64 -13.16
CA ARG A 228 -13.53 8.91 -11.89
C ARG A 228 -14.90 8.29 -11.68
N LEU A 229 -14.90 7.01 -11.33
CA LEU A 229 -16.08 6.23 -11.02
C LEU A 229 -16.03 5.73 -9.57
N ASP A 230 -17.18 5.67 -8.92
CA ASP A 230 -17.34 5.01 -7.63
C ASP A 230 -17.30 3.47 -7.76
N THR A 231 -17.46 2.76 -6.64
CA THR A 231 -17.43 1.30 -6.62
C THR A 231 -18.64 0.63 -7.29
N GLY A 232 -19.68 1.37 -7.67
CA GLY A 232 -20.83 0.93 -8.48
C GLY A 232 -20.78 1.38 -9.95
N GLY A 233 -19.77 2.15 -10.36
CA GLY A 233 -19.65 2.68 -11.73
C GLY A 233 -20.37 4.01 -11.95
N ASN A 234 -20.85 4.68 -10.90
CA ASN A 234 -21.38 6.03 -11.02
C ASN A 234 -20.23 7.04 -11.12
N LEU A 235 -20.39 8.08 -11.93
CA LEU A 235 -19.47 9.22 -12.01
C LEU A 235 -19.32 9.91 -10.63
N ASP A 236 -18.08 10.16 -10.20
CA ASP A 236 -17.77 10.80 -8.91
C ASP A 236 -17.57 12.32 -9.07
N PRO A 237 -18.55 13.18 -8.72
CA PRO A 237 -18.49 14.63 -8.95
C PRO A 237 -17.40 15.36 -8.15
N SER A 238 -16.60 14.67 -7.34
CA SER A 238 -15.35 15.23 -6.80
C SER A 238 -14.27 15.44 -7.86
N LEU A 239 -14.34 14.75 -9.01
CA LEU A 239 -13.53 15.02 -10.19
C LEU A 239 -14.32 15.95 -11.15
N GLY A 240 -13.76 17.09 -11.54
CA GLY A 240 -14.34 18.03 -12.52
C GLY A 240 -15.59 18.80 -12.07
N GLY A 241 -16.47 18.18 -11.29
CA GLY A 241 -17.79 18.65 -10.86
C GLY A 241 -18.93 17.70 -11.27
N ASP A 242 -18.69 16.87 -12.28
CA ASP A 242 -19.63 15.89 -12.86
C ASP A 242 -19.05 14.46 -12.93
N GLY A 243 -17.77 14.27 -12.61
CA GLY A 243 -17.04 13.00 -12.63
C GLY A 243 -16.07 12.82 -13.79
N ALA A 244 -16.03 13.77 -14.73
CA ALA A 244 -15.12 13.78 -15.85
C ALA A 244 -14.37 15.13 -15.94
N VAL A 245 -13.20 15.14 -16.60
CA VAL A 245 -12.51 16.39 -16.94
C VAL A 245 -11.61 16.20 -18.15
N VAL A 246 -11.60 17.18 -19.05
CA VAL A 246 -10.54 17.33 -20.08
C VAL A 246 -9.68 18.51 -19.66
N ALA A 247 -8.43 18.24 -19.26
CA ALA A 247 -7.51 19.26 -18.77
C ALA A 247 -6.07 18.93 -19.13
N GLY A 248 -5.31 19.94 -19.55
CA GLY A 248 -3.97 19.77 -20.11
C GLY A 248 -3.98 19.44 -21.60
N PHE A 249 -3.04 20.03 -22.33
CA PHE A 249 -2.80 19.81 -23.77
C PHE A 249 -4.06 19.86 -24.65
N THR A 250 -4.97 20.77 -24.35
CA THR A 250 -6.22 20.99 -25.10
C THR A 250 -5.96 21.77 -26.40
N PRO A 251 -6.88 21.82 -27.37
CA PRO A 251 -6.78 22.70 -28.54
C PRO A 251 -6.65 24.20 -28.23
N ALA A 252 -6.91 24.62 -26.98
CA ALA A 252 -6.75 25.99 -26.50
C ALA A 252 -5.50 26.19 -25.61
N SER A 253 -4.69 25.15 -25.41
CA SER A 253 -3.47 25.24 -24.61
C SER A 253 -2.36 26.03 -25.33
N PRO A 254 -1.55 26.86 -24.64
CA PRO A 254 -0.46 27.62 -25.28
C PRO A 254 0.72 26.76 -25.77
N GLN A 255 0.75 25.48 -25.38
CA GLN A 255 1.79 24.49 -25.66
C GLN A 255 1.20 23.43 -26.62
N ASP A 256 0.91 23.90 -27.83
CA ASP A 256 0.31 23.18 -28.95
C ASP A 256 -1.13 22.64 -28.79
N ALA A 257 -1.79 22.52 -29.95
CA ALA A 257 -3.24 22.40 -30.05
C ALA A 257 -3.71 20.93 -30.09
N GLY A 258 -3.79 20.31 -28.91
CA GLY A 258 -4.30 18.96 -28.73
C GLY A 258 -3.21 17.94 -28.39
N GLY A 259 -3.58 16.97 -27.55
CA GLY A 259 -2.76 15.83 -27.17
C GLY A 259 -3.61 14.63 -26.75
N ILE A 260 -2.97 13.48 -26.59
CA ILE A 260 -3.62 12.20 -26.28
C ILE A 260 -2.84 11.52 -25.15
N ALA A 261 -3.50 11.29 -24.02
CA ALA A 261 -2.92 10.49 -22.94
C ALA A 261 -2.87 9.01 -23.33
N ARG A 262 -1.82 8.31 -22.89
CA ARG A 262 -1.61 6.86 -23.09
C ARG A 262 -1.31 6.11 -21.80
N GLY A 263 -0.76 6.79 -20.78
CA GLY A 263 -0.41 6.19 -19.50
C GLY A 263 -0.70 7.13 -18.33
N MET A 264 -0.81 6.56 -17.13
CA MET A 264 -1.22 7.23 -15.91
C MET A 264 -0.48 6.64 -14.69
N ALA A 265 -0.26 7.46 -13.66
CA ALA A 265 0.19 6.98 -12.36
C ALA A 265 -0.47 7.77 -11.23
N LEU A 266 -0.80 7.08 -10.13
CA LEU A 266 -1.28 7.71 -8.91
C LEU A 266 -0.11 8.02 -7.96
N GLN A 267 -0.15 9.21 -7.37
CA GLN A 267 0.71 9.58 -6.24
C GLN A 267 0.04 9.20 -4.90
N PRO A 268 0.81 8.87 -3.84
CA PRO A 268 0.23 8.51 -2.53
C PRO A 268 -0.60 9.60 -1.84
N ASP A 269 -0.50 10.86 -2.29
CA ASP A 269 -1.30 12.00 -1.81
C ASP A 269 -2.59 12.23 -2.65
N GLY A 270 -2.92 11.28 -3.52
CA GLY A 270 -4.11 11.34 -4.39
C GLY A 270 -3.95 12.22 -5.63
N LYS A 271 -2.77 12.81 -5.89
CA LYS A 271 -2.50 13.45 -7.17
C LYS A 271 -2.42 12.41 -8.30
N ILE A 272 -2.75 12.84 -9.50
CA ILE A 272 -2.82 12.01 -10.69
C ILE A 272 -1.79 12.53 -11.68
N LEU A 273 -0.96 11.66 -12.23
CA LEU A 273 -0.05 11.95 -13.33
C LEU A 273 -0.57 11.27 -14.58
N SER A 274 -0.52 11.96 -15.71
CA SER A 274 -0.83 11.37 -17.01
C SER A 274 0.28 11.74 -18.01
N VAL A 275 0.67 10.77 -18.82
CA VAL A 275 1.62 10.94 -19.93
C VAL A 275 0.94 10.62 -21.25
N GLY A 276 1.42 11.27 -22.30
CA GLY A 276 0.91 11.10 -23.64
C GLY A 276 1.81 11.79 -24.65
N TYR A 277 1.21 12.09 -25.80
CA TYR A 277 1.86 12.85 -26.86
C TYR A 277 1.04 14.09 -27.23
N VAL A 278 1.76 15.16 -27.59
CA VAL A 278 1.20 16.52 -27.74
C VAL A 278 1.85 17.20 -28.95
N GLY A 279 1.12 18.03 -29.67
CA GLY A 279 1.61 18.62 -30.93
C GLY A 279 0.78 18.23 -32.15
N ASN A 280 1.18 18.69 -33.34
CA ASN A 280 0.44 18.46 -34.60
C ASN A 280 1.31 18.11 -35.81
N THR A 281 2.64 18.15 -35.72
CA THR A 281 3.56 17.95 -36.88
C THR A 281 4.87 17.27 -36.50
N ALA A 282 5.48 17.70 -35.40
CA ALA A 282 6.24 16.87 -34.49
C ALA A 282 5.35 16.64 -33.25
N PHE A 283 5.47 15.48 -32.62
CA PHE A 283 4.82 15.19 -31.35
C PHE A 283 5.89 15.19 -30.25
N ASP A 284 5.64 15.87 -29.14
CA ASP A 284 6.45 15.85 -27.92
C ASP A 284 5.91 14.81 -26.93
N ILE A 285 6.76 14.28 -26.04
CA ILE A 285 6.26 13.62 -24.81
C ILE A 285 5.67 14.69 -23.89
N GLY A 286 4.36 14.65 -23.65
CA GLY A 286 3.67 15.51 -22.69
C GLY A 286 3.38 14.78 -21.39
N VAL A 287 3.69 15.39 -20.24
CA VAL A 287 3.28 14.92 -18.91
C VAL A 287 2.50 16.02 -18.20
N ALA A 288 1.30 15.69 -17.72
CA ALA A 288 0.45 16.57 -16.91
C ALA A 288 0.28 15.99 -15.50
N ARG A 289 0.21 16.88 -14.49
CA ARG A 289 -0.20 16.52 -13.13
C ARG A 289 -1.47 17.25 -12.72
N TYR A 290 -2.35 16.51 -12.06
CA TYR A 290 -3.62 16.97 -11.53
C TYR A 290 -3.67 16.82 -10.02
N LEU A 291 -4.36 17.75 -9.37
CA LEU A 291 -4.84 17.62 -8.00
C LEU A 291 -5.93 16.54 -7.92
N PRO A 292 -6.28 16.04 -6.72
CA PRO A 292 -7.28 14.97 -6.57
C PRO A 292 -8.68 15.29 -7.13
N ASN A 293 -8.99 16.57 -7.38
CA ASN A 293 -10.24 17.03 -8.01
C ASN A 293 -10.20 17.11 -9.55
N GLY A 294 -9.08 16.72 -10.19
CA GLY A 294 -8.91 16.75 -11.65
C GLY A 294 -8.48 18.09 -12.24
N SER A 295 -8.34 19.16 -11.46
CA SER A 295 -7.71 20.40 -11.94
C SER A 295 -6.18 20.26 -11.97
N LEU A 296 -5.52 20.83 -12.98
CA LEU A 296 -4.05 20.87 -13.09
C LEU A 296 -3.39 21.40 -11.80
N ASP A 297 -2.25 20.82 -11.42
CA ASP A 297 -1.51 21.18 -10.20
C ASP A 297 -0.46 22.28 -10.49
N PRO A 298 -0.69 23.55 -10.09
CA PRO A 298 0.27 24.63 -10.33
C PRO A 298 1.59 24.47 -9.55
N ALA A 299 1.70 23.52 -8.61
CA ALA A 299 2.97 23.17 -7.97
C ALA A 299 3.86 22.24 -8.83
N PHE A 300 3.37 21.80 -9.99
CA PHE A 300 4.13 21.07 -11.01
C PHE A 300 4.42 22.01 -12.17
N SER A 301 5.70 22.32 -12.44
CA SER A 301 6.18 23.25 -13.51
C SER A 301 5.75 24.73 -13.38
N GLY A 302 4.63 25.01 -12.70
CA GLY A 302 3.98 26.32 -12.55
C GLY A 302 2.58 26.38 -13.16
N ASP A 303 2.27 25.46 -14.09
CA ASP A 303 1.03 25.38 -14.86
C ASP A 303 0.38 23.98 -14.86
N GLY A 304 1.03 22.99 -14.24
CA GLY A 304 0.60 21.59 -14.20
C GLY A 304 1.15 20.72 -15.33
N MET A 305 2.01 21.22 -16.22
CA MET A 305 2.44 20.51 -17.44
C MET A 305 3.95 20.60 -17.70
N VAL A 306 4.51 19.57 -18.34
CA VAL A 306 5.85 19.60 -18.95
C VAL A 306 5.81 18.89 -20.31
N THR A 307 6.63 19.34 -21.26
CA THR A 307 6.89 18.63 -22.52
C THR A 307 8.36 18.22 -22.66
N ALA A 308 8.65 17.30 -23.58
CA ALA A 308 10.00 16.89 -23.91
C ALA A 308 10.18 16.44 -25.37
N ASP A 309 10.47 17.41 -26.23
CA ASP A 309 11.16 17.31 -27.53
C ASP A 309 12.52 16.57 -27.42
N PHE A 310 12.75 15.51 -28.20
CA PHE A 310 14.04 14.84 -28.42
C PHE A 310 14.61 15.07 -29.84
N GLY A 311 13.96 15.87 -30.66
CA GLY A 311 14.38 16.30 -31.99
C GLY A 311 13.66 15.62 -33.16
N GLY A 312 12.52 14.96 -32.91
CA GLY A 312 11.82 14.13 -33.89
C GLY A 312 10.32 14.00 -33.63
N THR A 313 9.74 12.83 -33.91
CA THR A 313 8.38 12.47 -33.48
C THR A 313 8.46 11.58 -32.25
N GLU A 314 7.95 12.06 -31.12
CA GLU A 314 7.91 11.33 -29.85
C GLU A 314 6.49 10.93 -29.41
N PHE A 315 6.39 9.74 -28.81
CA PHE A 315 5.17 9.22 -28.22
C PHE A 315 5.39 8.85 -26.75
N GLY A 316 4.90 9.69 -25.83
CA GLY A 316 4.82 9.33 -24.42
C GLY A 316 3.79 8.23 -24.20
N ASN A 317 4.22 7.10 -23.62
CA ASN A 317 3.39 5.91 -23.50
C ASN A 317 3.19 5.48 -22.03
N ALA A 318 4.20 5.55 -21.17
CA ALA A 318 4.12 5.07 -19.78
C ALA A 318 4.75 6.02 -18.75
N VAL A 319 4.19 6.10 -17.54
CA VAL A 319 4.66 6.96 -16.45
C VAL A 319 4.62 6.21 -15.13
N ALA A 320 5.59 6.46 -14.25
CA ALA A 320 5.66 5.82 -12.94
C ALA A 320 6.26 6.75 -11.88
N VAL A 321 5.83 6.57 -10.63
CA VAL A 321 6.29 7.34 -9.47
C VAL A 321 7.28 6.50 -8.67
N GLN A 322 8.50 6.98 -8.50
CA GLN A 322 9.50 6.33 -7.66
C GLN A 322 9.22 6.57 -6.17
N PRO A 323 9.66 5.68 -5.24
CA PRO A 323 9.38 5.83 -3.81
C PRO A 323 9.92 7.11 -3.14
N ASP A 324 10.83 7.84 -3.80
CA ASP A 324 11.35 9.14 -3.34
C ASP A 324 10.56 10.35 -3.90
N GLY A 325 9.45 10.10 -4.61
CA GLY A 325 8.60 11.11 -5.21
C GLY A 325 9.07 11.65 -6.56
N LYS A 326 10.17 11.12 -7.13
CA LYS A 326 10.53 11.40 -8.54
C LYS A 326 9.56 10.72 -9.51
N ILE A 327 9.41 11.32 -10.68
CA ILE A 327 8.48 10.90 -11.72
C ILE A 327 9.29 10.48 -12.93
N VAL A 328 9.19 9.21 -13.31
CA VAL A 328 9.79 8.67 -14.54
C VAL A 328 8.72 8.63 -15.61
N ALA A 329 9.03 9.10 -16.82
CA ALA A 329 8.17 8.99 -17.99
C ALA A 329 8.95 8.35 -19.14
N ALA A 330 8.28 7.48 -19.90
CA ALA A 330 8.89 6.68 -20.95
C ALA A 330 8.02 6.67 -22.22
N GLY A 331 8.66 6.45 -23.35
CA GLY A 331 8.01 6.48 -24.64
C GLY A 331 8.93 6.11 -25.79
N SER A 332 8.41 6.29 -27.00
CA SER A 332 9.13 6.04 -28.25
C SER A 332 9.51 7.35 -28.93
N ARG A 333 10.50 7.31 -29.81
CA ARG A 333 10.84 8.39 -30.76
C ARG A 333 10.99 7.82 -32.18
N ASP A 334 11.24 8.67 -33.18
CA ASP A 334 11.46 8.27 -34.60
C ASP A 334 12.34 7.01 -34.77
N THR A 335 13.39 6.86 -33.96
CA THR A 335 14.22 5.65 -33.87
C THR A 335 14.63 5.36 -32.42
N GLY A 336 13.97 4.38 -31.78
CA GLY A 336 14.31 3.93 -30.42
C GLY A 336 13.44 4.54 -29.31
N VAL A 337 13.90 4.38 -28.08
CA VAL A 337 13.16 4.73 -26.86
C VAL A 337 13.66 6.04 -26.24
N ALA A 338 12.73 6.75 -25.61
CA ALA A 338 12.96 7.95 -24.83
C ALA A 338 12.59 7.69 -23.35
N LEU A 339 13.45 8.14 -22.43
CA LEU A 339 13.27 7.96 -21.00
C LEU A 339 13.62 9.26 -20.26
N LEU A 340 12.71 9.70 -19.41
CA LEU A 340 12.73 10.99 -18.72
C LEU A 340 12.64 10.78 -17.22
N ARG A 341 13.31 11.63 -16.42
CA ARG A 341 13.00 11.77 -15.00
C ARG A 341 12.89 13.22 -14.56
N TYR A 342 11.81 13.49 -13.84
CA TYR A 342 11.49 14.76 -13.21
C TYR A 342 11.51 14.62 -11.69
N ASN A 343 11.81 15.71 -11.00
CA ASN A 343 11.62 15.86 -9.56
C ASN A 343 10.12 16.03 -9.23
N ALA A 344 9.76 15.94 -7.96
CA ALA A 344 8.37 16.04 -7.48
C ALA A 344 7.65 17.38 -7.78
N ASN A 345 8.37 18.40 -8.28
CA ASN A 345 7.86 19.70 -8.72
C ASN A 345 7.87 19.88 -10.26
N GLY A 346 8.22 18.84 -11.03
CA GLY A 346 8.28 18.89 -12.49
C GLY A 346 9.59 19.42 -13.10
N SER A 347 10.58 19.84 -12.30
CA SER A 347 11.89 20.19 -12.89
C SER A 347 12.65 18.90 -13.29
N PRO A 348 13.36 18.86 -14.44
CA PRO A 348 14.16 17.71 -14.82
C PRO A 348 15.21 17.34 -13.76
N ASP A 349 15.41 16.04 -13.52
CA ASP A 349 16.44 15.54 -12.60
C ASP A 349 17.80 15.49 -13.30
N THR A 350 18.64 16.50 -13.06
CA THR A 350 19.99 16.58 -13.64
C THR A 350 20.94 15.44 -13.22
N GLY A 351 20.57 14.63 -12.20
CA GLY A 351 21.26 13.40 -11.83
C GLY A 351 20.84 12.15 -12.63
N PHE A 352 19.91 12.28 -13.58
CA PHE A 352 19.42 11.20 -14.43
C PHE A 352 19.83 11.40 -15.90
N GLY A 353 20.48 10.39 -16.49
CA GLY A 353 20.93 10.42 -17.88
C GLY A 353 21.78 11.65 -18.21
N THR A 354 21.42 12.36 -19.27
CA THR A 354 21.92 13.70 -19.61
C THR A 354 20.82 14.72 -19.29
N GLY A 355 20.90 15.39 -18.14
CA GLY A 355 20.03 16.52 -17.80
C GLY A 355 18.56 16.15 -17.55
N GLY A 356 18.28 14.94 -17.05
CA GLY A 356 16.93 14.41 -16.84
C GLY A 356 16.43 13.53 -18.00
N ARG A 357 17.27 13.28 -19.01
CA ARG A 357 16.89 12.56 -20.24
C ARG A 357 17.89 11.46 -20.62
N THR A 358 17.38 10.32 -21.03
CA THR A 358 18.10 9.24 -21.72
C THR A 358 17.34 8.92 -23.01
N SER A 359 18.07 8.57 -24.07
CA SER A 359 17.49 7.94 -25.25
C SER A 359 18.47 6.92 -25.83
N VAL A 360 17.95 5.78 -26.26
CA VAL A 360 18.74 4.67 -26.86
C VAL A 360 17.93 4.00 -27.95
N SER A 361 18.60 3.42 -28.93
CA SER A 361 17.97 2.52 -29.91
C SER A 361 18.19 1.08 -29.46
N PHE A 362 17.22 0.22 -29.75
CA PHE A 362 17.46 -1.23 -29.79
C PHE A 362 18.46 -1.57 -30.91
N PRO A 363 19.12 -2.74 -30.86
CA PRO A 363 19.75 -3.34 -32.04
C PRO A 363 18.80 -3.29 -33.25
N GLY A 364 19.33 -3.10 -34.46
CA GLY A 364 18.51 -2.93 -35.67
C GLY A 364 17.96 -1.51 -35.92
N ASP A 365 18.26 -0.54 -35.05
CA ASP A 365 17.86 0.89 -35.14
C ASP A 365 16.33 1.16 -35.10
N ARG A 366 15.50 0.12 -34.93
CA ARG A 366 14.05 0.22 -34.82
C ARG A 366 13.56 -0.50 -33.57
N GLY A 367 12.94 0.27 -32.68
CA GLY A 367 12.23 -0.27 -31.54
C GLY A 367 11.49 0.82 -30.77
N THR A 368 10.48 0.40 -30.02
CA THR A 368 9.53 1.24 -29.28
C THR A 368 9.55 0.89 -27.80
N ALA A 369 8.97 1.76 -26.96
CA ALA A 369 8.63 1.45 -25.58
C ALA A 369 7.16 1.79 -25.35
N ASN A 370 6.34 0.75 -25.17
CA ASN A 370 4.90 0.84 -24.97
C ASN A 370 4.54 0.87 -23.48
N ALA A 371 5.20 0.03 -22.67
CA ALA A 371 5.00 0.01 -21.22
C ALA A 371 6.32 0.09 -20.43
N MET A 372 6.19 0.39 -19.14
CA MET A 372 7.30 0.54 -18.21
C MET A 372 6.97 -0.09 -16.86
N ALA A 373 7.91 -0.86 -16.30
CA ALA A 373 7.86 -1.35 -14.93
C ALA A 373 9.08 -0.87 -14.13
N LEU A 374 8.88 -0.59 -12.84
CA LEU A 374 9.94 -0.27 -11.89
C LEU A 374 10.31 -1.52 -11.09
N GLN A 375 11.58 -1.92 -11.13
CA GLN A 375 12.12 -2.91 -10.19
C GLN A 375 12.37 -2.27 -8.82
N GLN A 376 12.26 -3.07 -7.75
CA GLN A 376 12.35 -2.61 -6.36
C GLN A 376 13.74 -2.07 -6.00
N ASN A 377 14.77 -2.50 -6.73
CA ASN A 377 16.15 -1.99 -6.69
C ASN A 377 16.31 -0.58 -7.32
N GLY A 378 15.24 0.00 -7.88
CA GLY A 378 15.23 1.30 -8.56
C GLY A 378 15.59 1.26 -10.05
N LYS A 379 15.86 0.09 -10.63
CA LYS A 379 16.01 -0.11 -12.07
C LYS A 379 14.67 0.07 -12.78
N ILE A 380 14.73 0.45 -14.05
CA ILE A 380 13.59 0.74 -14.91
C ILE A 380 13.63 -0.23 -16.09
N VAL A 381 12.55 -0.98 -16.31
CA VAL A 381 12.39 -1.87 -17.47
C VAL A 381 11.36 -1.24 -18.40
N LEU A 382 11.71 -1.10 -19.69
CA LEU A 382 10.76 -0.77 -20.75
C LEU A 382 10.51 -2.01 -21.60
N ALA A 383 9.27 -2.17 -22.08
CA ALA A 383 8.89 -3.19 -23.04
C ALA A 383 8.16 -2.55 -24.23
N GLY A 384 8.38 -3.11 -25.42
CA GLY A 384 7.82 -2.66 -26.69
C GLY A 384 8.19 -3.62 -27.82
N GLN A 385 8.49 -3.06 -28.98
CA GLN A 385 8.94 -3.80 -30.16
C GLN A 385 10.44 -3.59 -30.42
N ALA A 386 11.13 -4.54 -31.05
CA ALA A 386 12.51 -4.37 -31.54
C ALA A 386 12.77 -5.29 -32.76
N ASP A 387 13.41 -4.81 -33.83
CA ASP A 387 13.81 -5.66 -34.97
C ASP A 387 15.03 -6.54 -34.57
N ASP A 388 14.93 -7.89 -34.59
CA ASP A 388 16.13 -8.75 -34.56
C ASP A 388 16.95 -8.57 -35.85
N PRO A 389 18.20 -8.05 -35.81
CA PRO A 389 19.05 -7.91 -36.99
C PRO A 389 19.49 -9.25 -37.62
N ASN A 390 19.12 -10.40 -37.04
CA ASN A 390 19.38 -11.74 -37.56
C ASN A 390 18.15 -12.41 -38.19
N SER A 391 16.93 -11.87 -37.99
CA SER A 391 15.70 -12.42 -38.57
C SER A 391 15.36 -11.78 -39.94
N SER A 392 14.37 -12.37 -40.62
CA SER A 392 13.65 -11.78 -41.75
C SER A 392 12.19 -11.44 -41.42
N GLU A 393 11.72 -11.79 -40.23
CA GLU A 393 10.50 -11.22 -39.63
C GLU A 393 10.71 -9.73 -39.28
N ALA A 394 9.66 -9.03 -38.86
CA ALA A 394 9.70 -7.61 -38.57
C ALA A 394 9.08 -7.32 -37.21
N ASN A 395 9.91 -6.83 -36.29
CA ASN A 395 9.66 -6.62 -34.86
C ASN A 395 9.35 -7.89 -34.05
N ASP A 396 10.15 -8.07 -32.99
CA ASP A 396 10.01 -9.03 -31.89
C ASP A 396 9.62 -8.28 -30.59
N PHE A 397 9.30 -9.02 -29.50
CA PHE A 397 9.25 -8.41 -28.15
C PHE A 397 10.61 -7.81 -27.78
N GLY A 398 10.67 -6.48 -27.67
CA GLY A 398 11.86 -5.75 -27.24
C GLY A 398 11.77 -5.32 -25.78
N LEU A 399 12.70 -5.76 -24.94
CA LEU A 399 12.87 -5.25 -23.57
C LEU A 399 14.23 -4.56 -23.42
N VAL A 400 14.25 -3.42 -22.71
CA VAL A 400 15.48 -2.70 -22.36
C VAL A 400 15.46 -2.30 -20.89
N ARG A 401 16.58 -2.50 -20.19
CA ARG A 401 16.71 -2.13 -18.76
C ARG A 401 17.71 -1.01 -18.53
N PHE A 402 17.34 -0.10 -17.64
CA PHE A 402 18.15 1.01 -17.16
C PHE A 402 18.41 0.90 -15.66
N ASN A 403 19.59 1.37 -15.24
CA ASN A 403 19.92 1.62 -13.84
C ASN A 403 19.16 2.83 -13.29
N ALA A 404 19.11 2.96 -11.96
CA ALA A 404 18.40 4.04 -11.25
C ALA A 404 18.91 5.47 -11.52
N ASN A 405 20.01 5.61 -12.26
CA ASN A 405 20.59 6.86 -12.77
C ASN A 405 20.27 7.12 -14.27
N GLY A 406 19.50 6.25 -14.92
CA GLY A 406 19.13 6.36 -16.34
C GLY A 406 20.17 5.85 -17.34
N THR A 407 21.28 5.24 -16.90
CA THR A 407 22.20 4.55 -17.83
C THR A 407 21.78 3.11 -18.06
N VAL A 408 21.87 2.61 -19.29
CA VAL A 408 21.57 1.20 -19.66
C VAL A 408 22.25 0.21 -18.70
N ASP A 409 21.55 -0.86 -18.35
CA ASP A 409 22.05 -1.92 -17.48
C ASP A 409 22.60 -3.10 -18.28
N THR A 410 23.88 -3.05 -18.64
CA THR A 410 24.57 -4.12 -19.38
C THR A 410 24.67 -5.46 -18.62
N GLY A 411 24.14 -5.53 -17.39
CA GLY A 411 23.88 -6.78 -16.67
C GLY A 411 22.52 -7.43 -16.98
N PHE A 412 21.78 -6.92 -17.98
CA PHE A 412 20.52 -7.48 -18.51
C PHE A 412 20.75 -7.92 -19.96
N GLY A 413 20.48 -9.17 -20.31
CA GLY A 413 20.70 -9.73 -21.67
C GLY A 413 22.16 -9.77 -22.17
N GLY A 414 23.10 -9.14 -21.46
CA GLY A 414 24.53 -9.04 -21.77
C GLY A 414 24.98 -7.66 -22.27
N ASP A 415 24.06 -6.84 -22.79
CA ASP A 415 24.32 -5.47 -23.27
C ASP A 415 23.29 -4.42 -22.81
N GLY A 416 22.20 -4.86 -22.17
CA GLY A 416 21.08 -4.05 -21.68
C GLY A 416 19.75 -4.30 -22.38
N PHE A 417 19.75 -5.10 -23.45
CA PHE A 417 18.59 -5.37 -24.29
C PHE A 417 18.27 -6.87 -24.30
N VAL A 418 16.99 -7.21 -24.50
CA VAL A 418 16.50 -8.56 -24.73
C VAL A 418 15.50 -8.48 -25.89
N VAL A 419 15.61 -9.42 -26.82
CA VAL A 419 14.76 -9.53 -28.03
C VAL A 419 14.15 -10.95 -28.02
N THR A 420 12.86 -11.08 -28.29
CA THR A 420 12.13 -12.36 -28.10
C THR A 420 10.98 -12.52 -29.10
N GLY A 421 11.25 -13.09 -30.26
CA GLY A 421 10.22 -13.43 -31.24
C GLY A 421 9.39 -14.64 -30.84
N PHE A 422 8.11 -14.61 -31.19
CA PHE A 422 7.15 -15.71 -31.20
C PHE A 422 6.90 -16.23 -32.64
N GLY A 423 7.36 -15.52 -33.67
CA GLY A 423 7.73 -16.10 -34.98
C GLY A 423 7.09 -15.49 -36.22
N ASP A 424 6.48 -14.31 -36.09
CA ASP A 424 5.98 -13.48 -37.19
C ASP A 424 6.20 -12.01 -36.75
N PHE A 425 5.28 -11.06 -36.97
CA PHE A 425 5.30 -9.78 -36.26
C PHE A 425 4.88 -10.00 -34.80
N ASP A 426 5.70 -9.54 -33.84
CA ASP A 426 5.40 -9.63 -32.40
C ASP A 426 5.67 -8.29 -31.67
N GLU A 427 4.77 -7.85 -30.80
CA GLU A 427 4.87 -6.58 -30.06
C GLU A 427 4.47 -6.77 -28.58
N ALA A 428 5.35 -6.38 -27.65
CA ALA A 428 4.98 -6.24 -26.24
C ALA A 428 4.25 -4.90 -26.03
N ARG A 429 3.12 -4.92 -25.31
CA ARG A 429 2.35 -3.71 -24.98
C ARG A 429 2.21 -3.45 -23.49
N GLY A 430 2.17 -4.50 -22.65
CA GLY A 430 2.21 -4.42 -21.18
C GLY A 430 3.46 -5.05 -20.57
N VAL A 431 3.91 -4.58 -19.41
CA VAL A 431 5.00 -5.21 -18.64
C VAL A 431 4.84 -4.98 -17.14
N LEU A 432 5.11 -6.02 -16.34
CA LEU A 432 5.15 -5.93 -14.88
C LEU A 432 6.35 -6.64 -14.27
N VAL A 433 6.64 -6.31 -13.01
CA VAL A 433 7.63 -6.99 -12.16
C VAL A 433 6.86 -7.80 -11.10
N GLN A 434 7.11 -9.10 -11.05
CA GLN A 434 6.57 -10.01 -10.04
C GLN A 434 7.32 -9.85 -8.69
N PRO A 435 6.73 -10.22 -7.54
CA PRO A 435 7.34 -9.99 -6.22
C PRO A 435 8.67 -10.70 -5.98
N ASP A 436 8.96 -11.75 -6.74
CA ASP A 436 10.22 -12.49 -6.79
C ASP A 436 11.30 -11.83 -7.67
N GLY A 437 10.99 -10.67 -8.24
CA GLY A 437 11.85 -9.88 -9.12
C GLY A 437 11.62 -10.15 -10.61
N ASN A 438 10.95 -11.25 -10.98
CA ASN A 438 10.83 -11.67 -12.37
C ASN A 438 10.00 -10.70 -13.21
N ILE A 439 10.44 -10.48 -14.45
CA ILE A 439 9.82 -9.53 -15.38
C ILE A 439 8.88 -10.32 -16.29
N VAL A 440 7.61 -9.92 -16.39
CA VAL A 440 6.67 -10.49 -17.37
C VAL A 440 6.25 -9.41 -18.34
N ALA A 441 6.54 -9.62 -19.62
CA ALA A 441 6.00 -8.82 -20.71
C ALA A 441 4.82 -9.54 -21.36
N ALA A 442 3.81 -8.78 -21.78
CA ALA A 442 2.63 -9.28 -22.46
C ALA A 442 2.29 -8.40 -23.67
N GLY A 443 1.66 -9.01 -24.66
CA GLY A 443 1.34 -8.36 -25.92
C GLY A 443 0.68 -9.34 -26.87
N TYR A 444 1.10 -9.30 -28.12
CA TYR A 444 0.64 -10.24 -29.15
C TYR A 444 1.74 -10.60 -30.12
N GLY A 445 1.56 -11.75 -30.76
CA GLY A 445 2.51 -12.27 -31.73
C GLY A 445 1.86 -13.12 -32.80
N ALA A 446 2.69 -13.94 -33.45
CA ALA A 446 2.39 -14.79 -34.59
C ALA A 446 0.92 -15.24 -34.73
N GLY A 447 0.29 -14.84 -35.83
CA GLY A 447 -1.12 -15.10 -36.13
C GLY A 447 -2.13 -14.16 -35.46
N HIS A 448 -1.69 -13.08 -34.82
CA HIS A 448 -2.49 -12.24 -33.91
C HIS A 448 -3.11 -13.09 -32.80
N ALA A 449 -2.26 -13.58 -31.90
CA ALA A 449 -2.65 -14.25 -30.67
C ALA A 449 -1.99 -13.56 -29.46
N PHE A 450 -2.62 -13.65 -28.27
CA PHE A 450 -2.03 -13.13 -27.03
C PHE A 450 -0.70 -13.84 -26.75
N ALA A 451 0.35 -13.06 -26.49
CA ALA A 451 1.70 -13.56 -26.25
C ALA A 451 2.24 -13.03 -24.91
N LEU A 452 2.90 -13.90 -24.13
CA LEU A 452 3.57 -13.53 -22.88
C LEU A 452 4.98 -14.14 -22.85
N ALA A 453 5.94 -13.39 -22.31
CA ALA A 453 7.27 -13.88 -21.98
C ALA A 453 7.62 -13.53 -20.53
N ARG A 454 8.25 -14.46 -19.79
CA ARG A 454 8.85 -14.20 -18.47
C ARG A 454 10.37 -14.29 -18.54
N TYR A 455 11.02 -13.33 -17.89
CA TYR A 455 12.46 -13.17 -17.84
C TYR A 455 12.96 -13.09 -16.40
N GLU A 456 14.17 -13.63 -16.18
CA GLU A 456 14.88 -13.56 -14.92
C GLU A 456 15.13 -12.09 -14.51
N GLY A 457 14.61 -11.72 -13.35
CA GLY A 457 14.70 -10.34 -12.85
C GLY A 457 16.11 -9.92 -12.44
N GLY A 458 16.94 -10.88 -12.01
CA GLY A 458 18.24 -10.63 -11.38
C GLY A 458 18.19 -10.10 -9.94
N ASP A 459 17.02 -9.69 -9.46
CA ASP A 459 16.75 -9.41 -8.04
C ASP A 459 16.54 -10.74 -7.29
N GLY A 460 17.64 -11.51 -7.17
CA GLY A 460 17.64 -12.95 -6.83
C GLY A 460 17.11 -13.39 -5.46
N THR A 461 16.39 -12.52 -4.75
CA THR A 461 15.43 -12.86 -3.69
C THR A 461 14.34 -11.79 -3.67
N PRO A 462 13.05 -12.15 -3.47
CA PRO A 462 12.08 -11.18 -2.98
C PRO A 462 12.64 -10.46 -1.75
N PRO A 463 12.54 -9.13 -1.64
CA PRO A 463 12.59 -8.52 -0.31
C PRO A 463 11.43 -9.09 0.52
N PRO A 464 11.54 -9.09 1.86
CA PRO A 464 10.38 -9.42 2.69
C PRO A 464 9.20 -8.51 2.29
N PRO A 465 7.95 -9.02 2.28
CA PRO A 465 6.79 -8.21 1.95
C PRO A 465 6.78 -6.93 2.81
N PRO A 466 6.30 -5.80 2.26
CA PRO A 466 6.39 -4.49 2.93
C PRO A 466 5.89 -4.63 4.37
N PRO A 467 6.69 -4.22 5.37
CA PRO A 467 6.53 -4.68 6.74
C PRO A 467 5.12 -4.37 7.25
N ALA A 468 4.45 -5.42 7.74
CA ALA A 468 3.09 -5.39 8.26
C ALA A 468 2.84 -4.13 9.09
N ARG A 469 1.98 -3.22 8.59
CA ARG A 469 1.70 -1.93 9.22
C ARG A 469 0.42 -2.03 10.04
N ALA A 470 0.51 -1.53 11.27
CA ALA A 470 -0.65 -1.20 12.08
C ALA A 470 -0.48 0.25 12.52
N ASP A 471 -1.39 1.08 12.03
CA ASP A 471 -1.52 2.51 12.31
C ASP A 471 -2.39 2.64 13.57
N LEU A 472 -1.73 2.86 14.73
CA LEU A 472 -2.39 2.93 16.03
C LEU A 472 -2.66 4.37 16.46
N SER A 473 -3.87 4.60 16.95
CA SER A 473 -4.29 5.89 17.49
C SER A 473 -4.81 5.73 18.92
N VAL A 474 -4.56 6.75 19.75
CA VAL A 474 -5.07 6.87 21.11
C VAL A 474 -5.96 8.11 21.21
N THR A 475 -7.17 7.93 21.70
CA THR A 475 -8.01 9.04 22.19
C THR A 475 -8.27 8.87 23.67
N LYS A 476 -8.43 9.99 24.40
CA LYS A 476 -8.60 9.98 25.85
C LYS A 476 -9.56 11.07 26.30
N SER A 477 -10.50 10.70 27.16
CA SER A 477 -11.44 11.60 27.84
C SER A 477 -11.47 11.30 29.33
N GLY A 478 -12.05 12.18 30.15
CA GLY A 478 -12.23 11.93 31.57
C GLY A 478 -12.91 13.06 32.33
N THR A 479 -13.04 12.89 33.65
CA THR A 479 -13.63 13.88 34.57
C THR A 479 -12.95 15.25 34.43
N ALA A 480 -13.72 16.32 34.22
CA ALA A 480 -13.17 17.67 34.06
C ALA A 480 -12.82 18.35 35.39
N THR A 481 -13.62 18.15 36.43
CA THR A 481 -13.43 18.70 37.79
C THR A 481 -13.85 17.66 38.83
N VAL A 482 -13.10 17.56 39.92
CA VAL A 482 -13.30 16.59 41.02
C VAL A 482 -12.87 17.22 42.36
N SER A 483 -13.36 16.70 43.49
CA SER A 483 -12.90 17.09 44.83
C SER A 483 -11.98 16.04 45.44
N ILE A 484 -11.17 16.42 46.45
CA ILE A 484 -10.46 15.45 47.29
C ILE A 484 -11.49 14.50 47.94
N GLY A 485 -11.28 13.20 47.78
CA GLY A 485 -12.20 12.15 48.24
C GLY A 485 -13.32 11.79 47.27
N ASP A 486 -13.37 12.40 46.09
CA ASP A 486 -14.13 11.91 44.94
C ASP A 486 -13.17 11.27 43.91
N ARG A 487 -13.64 10.26 43.16
CA ARG A 487 -12.83 9.59 42.14
C ARG A 487 -12.97 10.24 40.76
N ALA A 488 -11.84 10.53 40.13
CA ALA A 488 -11.76 10.88 38.71
C ALA A 488 -11.72 9.59 37.86
N SER A 489 -12.40 9.59 36.72
CA SER A 489 -12.39 8.49 35.76
C SER A 489 -11.93 8.99 34.39
N TYR A 490 -11.08 8.19 33.73
CA TYR A 490 -10.60 8.42 32.38
C TYR A 490 -10.97 7.23 31.50
N THR A 491 -11.45 7.48 30.28
CA THR A 491 -11.60 6.46 29.25
C THR A 491 -10.53 6.71 28.18
N VAL A 492 -9.66 5.73 27.99
CA VAL A 492 -8.72 5.65 26.86
C VAL A 492 -9.33 4.72 25.81
N THR A 493 -9.28 5.10 24.54
CA THR A 493 -9.63 4.23 23.42
C THR A 493 -8.41 4.10 22.51
N VAL A 494 -7.90 2.87 22.39
CA VAL A 494 -6.88 2.46 21.41
C VAL A 494 -7.60 1.95 20.18
N SER A 495 -7.24 2.42 18.99
CA SER A 495 -7.78 1.90 17.73
C SER A 495 -6.66 1.51 16.77
N ASN A 496 -6.84 0.41 16.03
CA ASN A 496 -6.05 0.12 14.83
C ASN A 496 -6.83 0.63 13.61
N SER A 497 -6.18 1.44 12.78
CA SER A 497 -6.79 2.08 11.60
C SER A 497 -7.44 1.07 10.66
N ALA A 498 -8.54 1.47 10.02
CA ALA A 498 -9.18 0.66 8.98
C ALA A 498 -8.31 0.54 7.71
N ALA A 499 -7.36 1.48 7.51
CA ALA A 499 -6.38 1.46 6.42
C ALA A 499 -5.12 0.62 6.73
N SER A 500 -5.01 0.04 7.93
CA SER A 500 -3.85 -0.78 8.31
C SER A 500 -3.75 -2.05 7.48
N THR A 501 -2.56 -2.33 6.94
CA THR A 501 -2.31 -3.55 6.16
C THR A 501 -2.17 -4.82 7.01
N ALA A 502 -2.20 -4.69 8.34
CA ALA A 502 -2.09 -5.81 9.26
C ALA A 502 -2.89 -5.65 10.57
N THR A 503 -3.14 -6.79 11.21
CA THR A 503 -3.56 -6.86 12.62
C THR A 503 -2.40 -6.41 13.50
N ALA A 504 -2.64 -5.46 14.41
CA ALA A 504 -1.72 -5.09 15.47
C ALA A 504 -1.63 -6.25 16.48
N THR A 505 -0.42 -6.63 16.88
CA THR A 505 -0.16 -7.74 17.81
C THR A 505 0.84 -7.35 18.89
N GLY A 506 0.65 -7.82 20.11
CA GLY A 506 1.42 -7.35 21.26
C GLY A 506 1.09 -5.91 21.63
N VAL A 507 -0.16 -5.49 21.43
CA VAL A 507 -0.63 -4.14 21.72
C VAL A 507 -0.50 -3.87 23.22
N THR A 508 0.28 -2.85 23.61
CA THR A 508 0.48 -2.43 25.00
C THR A 508 0.18 -0.95 25.17
N LEU A 509 -0.59 -0.64 26.21
CA LEU A 509 -0.92 0.72 26.64
C LEU A 509 -0.22 1.02 27.98
N THR A 510 0.52 2.13 28.04
CA THR A 510 1.00 2.71 29.30
C THR A 510 0.25 4.00 29.60
N ASP A 511 -0.38 4.06 30.76
CA ASP A 511 -1.17 5.19 31.25
C ASP A 511 -0.49 5.76 32.50
N THR A 512 -0.27 7.07 32.55
CA THR A 512 0.58 7.71 33.56
C THR A 512 -0.09 8.93 34.17
N LEU A 513 -0.12 8.97 35.50
CA LEU A 513 -0.87 9.93 36.31
C LEU A 513 0.10 10.85 37.09
N SER A 514 -0.14 12.16 37.07
CA SER A 514 0.74 13.14 37.68
C SER A 514 0.00 14.39 38.18
N GLY A 515 0.61 15.15 39.09
CA GLY A 515 -0.02 16.31 39.73
C GLY A 515 -1.02 15.94 40.82
N ALA A 516 -1.61 16.95 41.48
CA ALA A 516 -2.71 16.85 42.44
C ALA A 516 -2.66 15.71 43.51
N GLY A 517 -1.46 15.27 43.90
CA GLY A 517 -1.29 14.14 44.83
C GLY A 517 -1.75 12.78 44.26
N ALA A 518 -1.66 12.61 42.94
CA ALA A 518 -2.05 11.42 42.16
C ALA A 518 -1.93 10.07 42.89
N GLY A 519 -3.07 9.42 43.14
CA GLY A 519 -3.20 7.98 43.37
C GLY A 519 -4.07 7.36 42.27
N LEU A 520 -3.62 6.25 41.69
CA LEU A 520 -4.36 5.46 40.70
C LEU A 520 -4.92 4.20 41.38
N THR A 521 -6.25 4.08 41.43
CA THR A 521 -6.94 3.05 42.21
C THR A 521 -7.27 1.80 41.38
N SER A 522 -7.60 1.96 40.09
CA SER A 522 -7.85 0.83 39.19
C SER A 522 -7.61 1.16 37.72
N ALA A 523 -7.31 0.14 36.92
CA ALA A 523 -7.37 0.18 35.46
C ALA A 523 -8.02 -1.09 34.93
N ALA A 524 -9.12 -0.95 34.19
CA ALA A 524 -9.89 -2.05 33.63
C ALA A 524 -9.91 -1.95 32.10
N ALA A 525 -9.42 -2.98 31.42
CA ALA A 525 -9.46 -3.06 29.96
C ALA A 525 -10.66 -3.88 29.48
N SER A 526 -11.23 -3.47 28.35
CA SER A 526 -12.27 -4.23 27.62
C SER A 526 -11.76 -5.55 27.04
N GLN A 527 -10.47 -5.66 26.77
CA GLN A 527 -9.78 -6.90 26.40
C GLN A 527 -8.36 -6.93 26.96
N GLY A 528 -7.83 -8.14 27.21
CA GLY A 528 -6.50 -8.31 27.79
C GLY A 528 -6.46 -8.07 29.29
N THR A 529 -5.31 -7.60 29.81
CA THR A 529 -5.09 -7.44 31.26
C THR A 529 -4.29 -6.18 31.58
N CYS A 530 -4.71 -5.43 32.60
CA CYS A 530 -3.97 -4.32 33.19
C CYS A 530 -3.25 -4.73 34.47
N THR A 531 -2.13 -4.06 34.74
CA THR A 531 -1.44 -4.01 36.03
C THR A 531 -1.32 -2.55 36.47
N THR A 532 -1.37 -2.28 37.77
CA THR A 532 -1.36 -0.92 38.31
C THR A 532 -0.20 -0.69 39.28
N THR A 533 0.19 0.58 39.37
CA THR A 533 1.09 1.18 40.35
C THR A 533 0.44 2.47 40.84
N ALA A 534 0.91 3.05 41.94
CA ALA A 534 0.32 4.24 42.54
C ALA A 534 0.12 5.43 41.57
N THR A 535 0.92 5.53 40.50
CA THR A 535 0.85 6.64 39.51
C THR A 535 0.82 6.18 38.05
N GLY A 536 0.51 4.91 37.78
CA GLY A 536 0.40 4.46 36.38
C GLY A 536 -0.13 3.04 36.21
N ALA A 537 -0.72 2.78 35.06
CA ALA A 537 -1.22 1.48 34.64
C ALA A 537 -0.50 1.00 33.37
N ASN A 538 -0.26 -0.30 33.28
CA ASN A 538 0.32 -0.94 32.10
C ASN A 538 -0.58 -2.11 31.67
N CYS A 539 -1.16 -2.00 30.48
CA CYS A 539 -2.18 -2.91 29.97
C CYS A 539 -1.71 -3.61 28.71
N ALA A 540 -1.64 -4.94 28.77
CA ALA A 540 -1.43 -5.80 27.60
C ALA A 540 -2.80 -6.07 26.95
N LEU A 541 -3.11 -5.38 25.86
CA LEU A 541 -4.40 -5.43 25.15
C LEU A 541 -4.45 -6.53 24.08
N GLY A 542 -3.32 -7.22 23.82
CA GLY A 542 -3.28 -8.40 22.97
C GLY A 542 -3.18 -8.06 21.47
N SER A 543 -4.31 -8.05 20.76
CA SER A 543 -4.34 -7.83 19.31
C SER A 543 -5.57 -7.06 18.85
N LEU A 544 -5.43 -6.28 17.78
CA LEU A 544 -6.50 -5.49 17.16
C LEU A 544 -6.42 -5.63 15.62
N ALA A 545 -7.47 -6.16 15.00
CA ALA A 545 -7.61 -6.17 13.55
C ALA A 545 -7.75 -4.73 12.99
N PRO A 546 -7.51 -4.49 11.69
CA PRO A 546 -7.80 -3.20 11.07
C PRO A 546 -9.26 -2.77 11.33
N GLY A 547 -9.46 -1.52 11.77
CA GLY A 547 -10.76 -0.98 12.16
C GLY A 547 -11.27 -1.41 13.55
N ALA A 548 -10.55 -2.27 14.28
CA ALA A 548 -10.91 -2.66 15.65
C ALA A 548 -10.31 -1.73 16.71
N SER A 549 -11.00 -1.62 17.85
CA SER A 549 -10.57 -0.80 18.98
C SER A 549 -10.77 -1.51 20.33
N ALA A 550 -10.02 -1.06 21.33
CA ALA A 550 -10.11 -1.49 22.72
C ALA A 550 -10.13 -0.28 23.65
N THR A 551 -11.04 -0.27 24.62
CA THR A 551 -11.10 0.74 25.67
C THR A 551 -10.38 0.28 26.95
N VAL A 552 -9.81 1.24 27.68
CA VAL A 552 -9.32 1.09 29.05
C VAL A 552 -9.91 2.20 29.92
N THR A 553 -10.61 1.83 30.98
CA THR A 553 -11.10 2.77 32.01
C THR A 553 -10.08 2.82 33.14
N VAL A 554 -9.56 4.00 33.44
CA VAL A 554 -8.60 4.24 34.53
C VAL A 554 -9.24 5.14 35.58
N THR A 555 -9.20 4.71 36.83
CA THR A 555 -9.76 5.43 37.97
C THR A 555 -8.65 5.97 38.86
N ALA A 556 -8.79 7.22 39.29
CA ALA A 556 -7.83 7.95 40.08
C ALA A 556 -8.51 8.68 41.24
N GLU A 557 -7.77 8.86 42.33
CA GLU A 557 -8.24 9.45 43.57
C GLU A 557 -7.21 10.51 44.01
N PRO A 558 -7.51 11.81 43.83
CA PRO A 558 -6.54 12.86 44.06
C PRO A 558 -6.52 13.33 45.52
N ARG A 559 -5.33 13.68 45.99
CA ARG A 559 -5.04 13.96 47.40
C ARG A 559 -4.70 15.42 47.69
N ALA A 560 -4.55 16.26 46.66
CA ALA A 560 -4.20 17.66 46.80
C ALA A 560 -4.85 18.52 45.71
N THR A 561 -5.19 19.77 46.04
CA THR A 561 -5.74 20.73 45.08
C THR A 561 -4.74 21.05 43.96
N GLY A 562 -5.22 21.20 42.73
CA GLY A 562 -4.39 21.55 41.57
C GLY A 562 -4.89 20.92 40.27
N THR A 563 -3.98 20.63 39.35
CA THR A 563 -4.29 19.86 38.14
C THR A 563 -3.80 18.42 38.31
N LEU A 564 -4.71 17.47 38.11
CA LEU A 564 -4.39 16.07 37.87
C LEU A 564 -4.26 15.88 36.35
N THR A 565 -3.15 15.31 35.90
CA THR A 565 -2.84 15.09 34.48
C THR A 565 -2.65 13.60 34.25
N ASN A 566 -3.41 13.04 33.33
CA ASN A 566 -3.26 11.66 32.89
C ASN A 566 -2.88 11.61 31.40
N THR A 567 -1.70 11.04 31.11
CA THR A 567 -1.15 10.83 29.76
C THR A 567 -1.10 9.34 29.44
N ALA A 568 -1.73 8.95 28.34
CA ALA A 568 -1.73 7.58 27.81
C ALA A 568 -0.88 7.47 26.54
N ASN A 569 -0.13 6.39 26.39
CA ASN A 569 0.70 6.03 25.25
C ASN A 569 0.46 4.58 24.83
N VAL A 570 0.46 4.28 23.53
CA VAL A 570 0.33 2.91 23.02
C VAL A 570 1.50 2.51 22.13
N SER A 571 1.69 1.19 21.97
CA SER A 571 2.62 0.58 20.99
C SER A 571 2.16 -0.84 20.62
N ALA A 572 2.74 -1.40 19.55
CA ALA A 572 2.58 -2.79 19.14
C ALA A 572 3.86 -3.31 18.44
N SER A 573 3.83 -4.57 17.96
CA SER A 573 4.99 -5.21 17.30
C SER A 573 5.17 -4.82 15.82
N GLN A 574 4.13 -4.28 15.19
CA GLN A 574 4.08 -3.87 13.79
C GLN A 574 4.72 -2.50 13.59
N GLN A 575 5.12 -2.16 12.35
CA GLN A 575 5.61 -0.81 12.08
C GLN A 575 4.44 0.16 11.94
N ASP A 576 4.33 1.07 12.91
CA ASP A 576 3.39 2.19 12.86
C ASP A 576 3.88 3.28 11.89
N PRO A 577 3.05 3.75 10.93
CA PRO A 577 3.35 4.90 10.09
C PRO A 577 3.13 6.27 10.77
N SER A 578 2.30 6.36 11.82
CA SER A 578 1.93 7.61 12.51
C SER A 578 2.20 7.56 14.02
N THR A 579 3.44 7.87 14.41
CA THR A 579 3.82 7.89 15.84
C THR A 579 3.31 9.11 16.62
N THR A 580 2.53 10.01 15.99
CA THR A 580 2.09 11.29 16.59
C THR A 580 0.80 11.22 17.39
N ASP A 581 -0.12 10.34 17.01
CA ASP A 581 -1.42 10.08 17.67
C ASP A 581 -1.40 8.83 18.56
N ASN A 582 -0.23 8.20 18.69
CA ASN A 582 0.11 7.19 19.69
C ASN A 582 0.23 7.74 21.15
N GLN A 583 -0.16 9.00 21.39
CA GLN A 583 -0.23 9.63 22.71
C GLN A 583 -1.48 10.52 22.86
N ALA A 584 -2.18 10.45 24.00
CA ALA A 584 -3.23 11.41 24.35
C ALA A 584 -3.22 11.76 25.85
N THR A 585 -3.52 13.02 26.16
CA THR A 585 -3.49 13.57 27.52
C THR A 585 -4.84 14.17 27.89
N ALA A 586 -5.34 13.85 29.09
CA ALA A 586 -6.50 14.47 29.70
C ALA A 586 -6.12 15.11 31.04
N THR A 587 -6.78 16.22 31.39
CA THR A 587 -6.54 16.95 32.65
C THR A 587 -7.84 17.14 33.44
N THR A 588 -7.70 17.17 34.75
CA THR A 588 -8.81 17.30 35.71
C THR A 588 -8.44 18.37 36.75
N SER A 589 -9.34 19.31 37.01
CA SER A 589 -9.18 20.27 38.09
C SER A 589 -9.59 19.66 39.43
N VAL A 590 -8.69 19.66 40.41
CA VAL A 590 -8.92 19.13 41.75
C VAL A 590 -9.12 20.27 42.74
N ASN A 591 -10.28 20.27 43.40
CA ASN A 591 -10.64 21.23 44.46
C ASN A 591 -10.73 20.53 45.83
N ASN A 592 -10.95 21.29 46.91
CA ASN A 592 -11.20 20.77 48.25
C ASN A 592 -12.58 21.22 48.78
N ALA A 593 -13.66 20.83 48.10
CA ALA A 593 -15.02 21.22 48.47
C ALA A 593 -15.48 20.69 49.84
N ARG A 594 -14.93 19.56 50.30
CA ARG A 594 -15.18 19.00 51.64
C ARG A 594 -14.43 19.76 52.74
N GLY A 595 -13.39 20.52 52.40
CA GLY A 595 -12.60 21.30 53.36
C GLY A 595 -11.55 20.49 54.14
N CYS A 596 -11.17 19.30 53.66
CA CYS A 596 -10.23 18.37 54.30
C CYS A 596 -8.97 19.09 54.83
N THR A 597 -8.70 18.98 56.13
CA THR A 597 -7.47 19.45 56.81
C THR A 597 -6.45 18.31 56.95
N ILE A 598 -6.92 17.08 57.15
CA ILE A 598 -6.12 15.84 57.24
C ILE A 598 -6.53 14.93 56.09
N VAL A 599 -5.55 14.39 55.34
CA VAL A 599 -5.80 13.65 54.08
C VAL A 599 -4.99 12.35 54.01
N GLY A 600 -5.68 11.20 54.08
CA GLY A 600 -5.13 9.85 53.90
C GLY A 600 -4.75 9.55 52.45
N THR A 601 -4.46 8.29 52.10
CA THR A 601 -3.82 7.89 50.84
C THR A 601 -4.76 7.23 49.82
N THR A 602 -4.42 6.05 49.32
CA THR A 602 -5.22 5.18 48.43
C THR A 602 -5.00 3.70 48.79
N GLY A 603 -4.51 3.47 50.01
CA GLY A 603 -4.40 2.19 50.70
C GLY A 603 -4.38 2.46 52.21
N ALA A 604 -4.54 1.40 53.01
CA ALA A 604 -4.77 1.51 54.47
C ALA A 604 -3.83 2.47 55.23
N ASP A 605 -4.42 3.49 55.83
CA ASP A 605 -3.78 4.52 56.67
C ASP A 605 -4.15 4.40 58.16
N THR A 606 -3.41 5.12 59.00
CA THR A 606 -3.80 5.36 60.40
C THR A 606 -3.71 6.85 60.69
N LEU A 607 -4.87 7.48 60.86
CA LEU A 607 -5.03 8.92 61.00
C LEU A 607 -5.44 9.28 62.43
N THR A 608 -5.03 10.46 62.89
CA THR A 608 -5.41 10.98 64.21
C THR A 608 -5.51 12.49 64.13
N GLY A 609 -6.64 13.04 64.61
CA GLY A 609 -6.89 14.47 64.71
C GLY A 609 -6.21 15.13 65.92
N GLY A 610 -6.60 16.38 66.19
CA GLY A 610 -5.98 17.24 67.18
C GLY A 610 -6.73 17.38 68.51
N TYR A 611 -6.91 18.65 68.89
CA TYR A 611 -7.63 19.11 70.10
C TYR A 611 -8.67 20.20 69.75
N GLY A 612 -9.15 20.19 68.51
CA GLY A 612 -10.25 21.03 68.04
C GLY A 612 -10.62 20.68 66.60
N ASN A 613 -11.85 21.04 66.23
CA ASN A 613 -12.59 20.69 65.02
C ASN A 613 -11.71 20.45 63.76
N ASP A 614 -11.46 19.18 63.47
CA ASP A 614 -10.73 18.71 62.28
C ASP A 614 -11.68 18.25 61.15
N VAL A 615 -11.19 18.27 59.92
CA VAL A 615 -11.88 17.68 58.76
C VAL A 615 -10.98 16.60 58.15
N ILE A 616 -11.25 15.35 58.49
CA ILE A 616 -10.44 14.19 58.11
C ILE A 616 -11.06 13.53 56.87
N CYS A 617 -10.23 13.30 55.85
CA CYS A 617 -10.61 12.60 54.63
C CYS A 617 -9.61 11.46 54.41
N ALA A 618 -9.96 10.22 54.78
CA ALA A 618 -9.06 9.07 54.71
C ALA A 618 -8.86 8.59 53.24
N LEU A 619 -9.91 8.74 52.43
CA LEU A 619 -10.02 8.58 50.98
C LEU A 619 -10.27 7.15 50.50
N GLY A 620 -9.32 6.24 50.72
CA GLY A 620 -9.43 4.89 50.19
C GLY A 620 -8.34 4.00 50.73
N GLY A 621 -8.74 2.84 51.25
CA GLY A 621 -7.93 2.02 52.11
C GLY A 621 -8.82 1.16 53.00
N ASN A 622 -8.25 0.57 54.04
CA ASN A 622 -9.02 0.06 55.17
C ASN A 622 -8.45 0.83 56.36
N ASP A 623 -9.00 2.01 56.60
CA ASP A 623 -8.34 3.06 57.36
C ASP A 623 -8.71 3.00 58.84
N THR A 624 -7.84 3.51 59.70
CA THR A 624 -8.11 3.64 61.15
C THR A 624 -8.02 5.10 61.55
N VAL A 625 -9.15 5.73 61.87
CA VAL A 625 -9.25 7.16 62.16
C VAL A 625 -9.62 7.39 63.63
N ARG A 626 -8.95 8.33 64.29
CA ARG A 626 -9.33 8.84 65.63
C ARG A 626 -9.38 10.36 65.64
N ALA A 627 -10.56 10.96 65.58
CA ALA A 627 -10.68 12.42 65.49
C ALA A 627 -10.22 13.12 66.79
N SER A 628 -10.53 12.50 67.93
CA SER A 628 -10.00 12.69 69.29
C SER A 628 -10.71 13.74 70.17
N TYR A 629 -10.62 15.03 69.87
CA TYR A 629 -11.27 16.09 70.65
C TYR A 629 -11.59 17.28 69.74
N GLY A 630 -12.86 17.62 69.62
CA GLY A 630 -13.37 18.62 68.70
C GLY A 630 -14.79 18.24 68.28
N ASN A 631 -15.51 19.15 67.62
CA ASN A 631 -16.67 18.74 66.83
C ASN A 631 -16.15 18.48 65.42
N ASP A 632 -15.77 17.24 65.16
CA ASP A 632 -14.96 16.83 64.03
C ASP A 632 -15.83 16.34 62.85
N THR A 633 -15.27 16.34 61.65
CA THR A 633 -15.92 15.80 60.46
C THR A 633 -15.01 14.76 59.82
N VAL A 634 -15.43 13.50 59.84
CA VAL A 634 -14.68 12.39 59.24
C VAL A 634 -15.40 11.89 58.00
N HIS A 635 -14.64 11.76 56.93
CA HIS A 635 -14.94 10.92 55.78
C HIS A 635 -13.89 9.81 55.76
N GLY A 636 -14.31 8.56 55.88
CA GLY A 636 -13.48 7.40 55.58
C GLY A 636 -13.20 7.39 54.08
N GLY A 637 -13.92 6.56 53.34
CA GLY A 637 -14.04 6.69 51.90
C GLY A 637 -14.34 5.36 51.24
N TYR A 638 -13.36 4.76 50.57
CA TYR A 638 -13.52 3.49 49.86
C TYR A 638 -12.72 2.36 50.49
N GLY A 639 -13.43 1.42 51.12
CA GLY A 639 -12.92 0.21 51.75
C GLY A 639 -13.42 0.11 53.19
N ASN A 640 -12.76 -0.66 54.05
CA ASN A 640 -13.35 -1.05 55.34
C ASN A 640 -12.72 -0.26 56.49
N ASP A 641 -13.40 0.79 56.96
CA ASP A 641 -12.82 1.80 57.85
C ASP A 641 -13.26 1.64 59.34
N ASP A 642 -12.31 1.83 60.26
CA ASP A 642 -12.50 1.88 61.72
C ASP A 642 -12.40 3.34 62.19
N ILE A 643 -13.54 3.98 62.46
CA ILE A 643 -13.66 5.42 62.70
C ILE A 643 -14.14 5.69 64.14
N ASP A 644 -13.26 6.29 64.93
CA ASP A 644 -13.53 6.83 66.27
C ASP A 644 -13.61 8.36 66.19
N GLY A 645 -14.76 8.94 66.60
CA GLY A 645 -14.95 10.37 66.79
C GLY A 645 -14.16 10.83 68.02
N GLY A 646 -14.80 10.86 69.18
CA GLY A 646 -14.11 10.92 70.47
C GLY A 646 -14.81 11.78 71.51
N PHE A 647 -14.64 13.10 71.41
CA PHE A 647 -15.11 14.09 72.38
C PHE A 647 -15.56 15.40 71.70
N GLY A 648 -16.86 15.48 71.39
CA GLY A 648 -17.57 16.63 70.82
C GLY A 648 -18.79 16.16 70.05
N ASP A 649 -19.56 17.04 69.40
CA ASP A 649 -20.67 16.59 68.53
C ASP A 649 -20.12 16.35 67.10
N ASP A 650 -19.87 15.10 66.76
CA ASP A 650 -19.11 14.68 65.58
C ASP A 650 -19.97 14.33 64.36
N SER A 651 -19.40 14.47 63.15
CA SER A 651 -20.02 14.09 61.88
C SER A 651 -19.18 13.03 61.16
N LEU A 652 -19.50 11.76 61.39
CA LEU A 652 -18.81 10.60 60.85
C LEU A 652 -19.53 10.04 59.63
N ASN A 653 -18.82 9.88 58.53
CA ASN A 653 -19.26 9.15 57.34
C ASN A 653 -18.19 8.12 56.99
N GLY A 654 -18.57 6.85 56.89
CA GLY A 654 -17.70 5.80 56.36
C GLY A 654 -17.55 5.98 54.86
N GLY A 655 -18.20 5.12 54.10
CA GLY A 655 -18.42 5.25 52.66
C GLY A 655 -18.76 3.90 52.06
N PRO A 656 -18.35 3.61 50.80
CA PRO A 656 -18.53 2.28 50.22
C PRO A 656 -17.54 1.24 50.77
N GLY A 657 -18.05 0.28 51.56
CA GLY A 657 -17.24 -0.76 52.21
C GLY A 657 -17.94 -1.55 53.31
N ASN A 658 -17.18 -1.92 54.35
CA ASN A 658 -17.66 -2.59 55.56
C ASN A 658 -17.14 -1.85 56.78
N ASP A 659 -17.88 -0.84 57.23
CA ASP A 659 -17.38 0.19 58.12
C ASP A 659 -17.81 0.00 59.59
N THR A 660 -16.99 0.52 60.50
CA THR A 660 -17.25 0.57 61.94
C THR A 660 -17.08 2.01 62.44
N LEU A 661 -18.19 2.67 62.72
CA LEU A 661 -18.23 4.05 63.22
C LEU A 661 -18.59 4.07 64.71
N THR A 662 -17.80 4.76 65.52
CA THR A 662 -18.06 5.01 66.96
C THR A 662 -17.97 6.51 67.26
N GLY A 663 -19.07 7.12 67.70
CA GLY A 663 -19.10 8.55 68.07
C GLY A 663 -18.39 8.88 69.39
N ASN A 664 -18.59 8.01 70.39
CA ASN A 664 -18.09 8.13 71.77
C ASN A 664 -18.83 9.15 72.66
N TYR A 665 -18.37 10.39 72.78
CA TYR A 665 -18.93 11.39 73.73
C TYR A 665 -19.42 12.66 73.02
N GLY A 666 -20.68 12.66 72.59
CA GLY A 666 -21.21 13.75 71.77
C GLY A 666 -22.72 13.83 71.66
N ASN A 667 -23.18 14.31 70.50
CA ASN A 667 -24.55 14.19 69.99
C ASN A 667 -24.42 13.94 68.49
N ASP A 668 -23.97 12.74 68.15
CA ASP A 668 -23.20 12.52 66.93
C ASP A 668 -24.07 12.24 65.71
N ARG A 669 -23.49 12.43 64.52
CA ARG A 669 -24.09 12.07 63.25
C ARG A 669 -23.23 11.05 62.53
N LEU A 670 -23.66 9.79 62.55
CA LEU A 670 -23.03 8.66 61.86
C LEU A 670 -23.75 8.39 60.54
N THR A 671 -23.02 8.07 59.48
CA THR A 671 -23.56 7.70 58.15
C THR A 671 -22.77 6.53 57.55
N THR A 672 -23.46 5.50 57.08
CA THR A 672 -22.89 4.27 56.46
C THR A 672 -23.67 3.87 55.19
N THR A 673 -24.31 4.82 54.49
CA THR A 673 -25.19 4.48 53.36
C THR A 673 -24.40 4.36 52.05
N ASP A 674 -24.16 3.13 51.59
CA ASP A 674 -23.49 2.81 50.31
C ASP A 674 -24.34 1.95 49.34
N ALA A 675 -25.56 1.59 49.75
CA ALA A 675 -26.49 0.68 49.08
C ALA A 675 -26.10 -0.82 49.05
N VAL A 676 -25.17 -1.25 49.91
CA VAL A 676 -25.03 -2.65 50.36
C VAL A 676 -26.00 -2.88 51.56
N SER A 677 -25.94 -4.01 52.26
CA SER A 677 -26.92 -4.39 53.28
C SER A 677 -26.32 -5.35 54.31
N GLY A 678 -26.22 -4.90 55.56
CA GLY A 678 -25.72 -5.72 56.69
C GLY A 678 -24.20 -5.84 56.74
N ASN A 679 -23.48 -4.90 56.11
CA ASN A 679 -22.03 -4.79 56.07
C ASN A 679 -21.46 -4.00 57.26
N ASP A 680 -22.21 -3.02 57.78
CA ASP A 680 -21.66 -1.95 58.63
C ASP A 680 -22.13 -1.97 60.08
N THR A 681 -21.42 -1.22 60.92
CA THR A 681 -21.76 -0.96 62.32
C THR A 681 -21.66 0.53 62.65
N ALA A 682 -22.75 1.13 63.10
CA ALA A 682 -22.82 2.51 63.57
C ALA A 682 -23.20 2.56 65.06
N ASN A 683 -22.28 3.04 65.90
CA ASN A 683 -22.43 3.12 67.36
C ASN A 683 -22.30 4.57 67.86
N GLY A 684 -23.41 5.17 68.31
CA GLY A 684 -23.37 6.51 68.93
C GLY A 684 -22.65 6.55 70.29
N SER A 685 -22.56 5.42 70.99
CA SER A 685 -22.08 5.32 72.39
C SER A 685 -22.89 6.15 73.39
N ALA A 686 -22.57 7.43 73.63
CA ALA A 686 -22.96 8.17 74.84
C ALA A 686 -23.44 9.61 74.61
N GLY A 687 -24.46 9.79 73.78
CA GLY A 687 -25.05 11.09 73.49
C GLY A 687 -26.56 11.09 73.20
N THR A 688 -26.96 12.04 72.34
CA THR A 688 -28.27 12.07 71.67
C THR A 688 -28.04 11.92 70.16
N ASP A 689 -27.60 10.74 69.77
CA ASP A 689 -26.94 10.52 68.48
C ASP A 689 -27.94 10.23 67.36
N THR A 690 -27.48 10.32 66.11
CA THR A 690 -28.26 10.02 64.89
C THR A 690 -27.42 9.16 63.96
N CYS A 691 -27.95 8.01 63.53
CA CYS A 691 -27.30 7.17 62.53
C CYS A 691 -28.16 7.09 61.27
N THR A 692 -27.54 7.25 60.11
CA THR A 692 -28.16 7.01 58.79
C THR A 692 -27.44 5.81 58.17
N THR A 693 -28.08 4.64 58.18
CA THR A 693 -27.52 3.37 57.70
C THR A 693 -28.46 2.75 56.68
N ASP A 694 -27.97 1.77 55.92
CA ASP A 694 -28.78 1.00 54.99
C ASP A 694 -29.52 -0.16 55.72
N PRO A 695 -30.46 -0.86 55.03
CA PRO A 695 -31.27 -1.90 55.66
C PRO A 695 -30.46 -3.13 56.05
N GLY A 696 -30.37 -3.42 57.35
CA GLY A 696 -29.73 -4.62 57.89
C GLY A 696 -28.47 -4.36 58.70
N ASP A 697 -27.93 -3.14 58.63
CA ASP A 697 -26.71 -2.73 59.34
C ASP A 697 -26.91 -2.68 60.86
N ILE A 698 -25.81 -2.79 61.59
CA ILE A 698 -25.82 -2.87 63.05
C ILE A 698 -25.85 -1.44 63.63
N ARG A 699 -26.97 -1.07 64.25
CA ARG A 699 -27.15 0.22 64.93
C ARG A 699 -27.07 0.05 66.45
N ILE A 700 -26.21 0.82 67.11
CA ILE A 700 -25.98 0.79 68.56
C ILE A 700 -26.08 2.22 69.13
N SER A 701 -26.75 2.36 70.28
CA SER A 701 -27.00 3.62 71.00
C SER A 701 -27.74 4.76 70.26
N CYS A 702 -27.99 4.66 68.95
CA CYS A 702 -28.72 5.67 68.16
C CYS A 702 -30.13 5.17 67.73
N PRO A 703 -31.15 6.05 67.70
CA PRO A 703 -32.56 5.73 67.41
C PRO A 703 -32.88 5.67 65.91
#